data_AF-A0A0Q9T455-F1
#
_entry.id   AF-A0A0Q9T455-F1
#
_cell.length_a   1.000
_cell.length_b   1.000
_cell.length_c   1.000
_cell.angle_alpha   90.00
_cell.angle_beta   90.00
_cell.angle_gamma   90.00
#
_symmetry.space_group_name_H-M   'P 1'
#
loop_
_entity.id
_entity.type
_entity.pdbx_description
1 polymer ?
#
loop_
_entity_poly.entity_id
_entity_poly.type
_entity_poly.pdbx_seq_one_letter_code
_entity_poly.pdbx_strand_id
1 'polypeptide(L)'
;MTRGRLADSLIAGACSAVVAWPLTTLFTPSTWIRPTLAMVLAVVVVGVVGRMLTSSWVAVAGAQLVGVVLAAGWIYGRGHLWYGLPYPDTVLAFNNLLIEARETIQNYAAPAPTGRGITLAIGLAIGVVAVIVDHLAVMRRSPALAGLPLLTAFLISASNSGNSLHPMFFVASGGLWLLMLGRQGIASLRRWSTTVPMSTTGRRNTDDHDGAYGYAAVGRSLAVAGLVAAVVVPVVIPHFPTRYLIDGLGRSNEATGFSDGQVGLKSTLDLTKSLKTLSKAPVLSYTTNAAILTPLRVGVLENYQGDSWRPERDEVDYGRQSSVPLPSELGDDVPRETYRISVEDSRLEAPQIAAPTPLVTADLGRVSWGLDRNTSVAVVNRSVSSYSFTYLALNPTQASLAQSRQGPTGGFLREDLRVDPESQEIISKTVGEVVPPDASRIEAARAIQKYLRTDGGFRYSLELPETVKNEFGQDEAPDPITLFLRSKVGYCVQFATAMVMMAREAGIPARMAIGFLPGTADRGTYTVRGSDAHAWPELYFEGIGWLRFEPTPSGTQSTVAPPYSLAPTTPGTDPTSTSTATGGATASPTRPEGRNDPGATDPTRTTGSDSGFASWFGPQTRTLVLWVLLGIVIGLFGSLAVPLAARSRFRRRLRHAPDESTRVEIEWQAMTERIGDLGVIPPRGSTPRQAGRFYQREAYLEGEQTEALRRVVSGVETSRYAPPGSTVTDIRVDTQTVVKAVSGVRRRKDRLRATWWPTEGLLEWRDRRAAVARLVRRPLDRFQDWRDARRDYRA
;
A
#
# COMPACT_ATOMS: atom_id res chain seq x y z
N MET A 1 33.29 21.94 14.63
CA MET A 1 32.13 21.17 14.08
C MET A 1 32.17 21.28 12.57
N THR A 2 32.16 20.17 11.82
CA THR A 2 32.24 20.22 10.36
C THR A 2 30.96 20.84 9.77
N ARG A 3 31.10 21.86 8.92
CA ARG A 3 29.96 22.56 8.29
C ARG A 3 29.06 21.60 7.49
N GLY A 4 29.63 20.53 6.93
CA GLY A 4 28.92 19.58 6.08
C GLY A 4 27.86 18.70 6.78
N ARG A 5 27.86 18.55 8.11
CA ARG A 5 26.85 17.77 8.88
C ARG A 5 26.44 16.44 8.22
N LEU A 6 27.43 15.65 7.85
CA LEU A 6 27.27 14.39 7.10
C LEU A 6 26.21 13.47 7.70
N ALA A 7 26.28 13.22 9.02
CA ALA A 7 25.36 12.31 9.69
C ALA A 7 23.89 12.78 9.64
N ASP A 8 23.63 14.07 9.77
CA ASP A 8 22.27 14.61 9.76
C ASP A 8 21.69 14.56 8.33
N SER A 9 22.54 14.80 7.32
CA SER A 9 22.18 14.72 5.90
C SER A 9 21.89 13.27 5.46
N LEU A 10 22.68 12.30 5.95
CA LEU A 10 22.46 10.88 5.67
C LEU A 10 21.15 10.36 6.30
N ILE A 11 20.83 10.80 7.51
CA ILE A 11 19.57 10.41 8.17
C ILE A 11 18.37 11.03 7.42
N ALA A 12 18.47 12.31 7.04
CA ALA A 12 17.44 12.99 6.26
C ALA A 12 17.20 12.28 4.92
N GLY A 13 18.26 11.96 4.17
CA GLY A 13 18.17 11.19 2.93
C GLY A 13 17.57 9.80 3.13
N ALA A 14 17.97 9.09 4.19
CA ALA A 14 17.39 7.78 4.51
C ALA A 14 15.89 7.89 4.82
N CYS A 15 15.42 8.97 5.46
CA CYS A 15 14.00 9.17 5.72
C CYS A 15 13.23 9.33 4.41
N SER A 16 13.74 10.16 3.49
CA SER A 16 13.15 10.37 2.17
C SER A 16 13.18 9.12 1.28
N ALA A 17 14.15 8.22 1.47
CA ALA A 17 14.19 6.94 0.76
C ALA A 17 13.18 5.92 1.33
N VAL A 18 13.13 5.76 2.66
CA VAL A 18 12.26 4.78 3.32
C VAL A 18 10.78 5.17 3.18
N VAL A 19 10.46 6.47 3.17
CA VAL A 19 9.08 6.94 2.99
C VAL A 19 8.50 6.60 1.61
N ALA A 20 9.36 6.35 0.62
CA ALA A 20 8.96 5.92 -0.71
C ALA A 20 8.66 4.41 -0.76
N TRP A 21 9.13 3.61 0.21
CA TRP A 21 8.96 2.15 0.20
C TRP A 21 7.50 1.68 0.01
N PRO A 22 6.47 2.32 0.61
CA PRO A 22 5.08 1.92 0.41
C PRO A 22 4.60 2.06 -1.04
N LEU A 23 5.25 2.88 -1.89
CA LEU A 23 4.94 2.99 -3.32
C LEU A 23 5.13 1.66 -4.07
N THR A 24 5.84 0.68 -3.48
CA THR A 24 5.94 -0.68 -4.04
C THR A 24 4.60 -1.41 -4.09
N THR A 25 3.61 -0.96 -3.33
CA THR A 25 2.23 -1.46 -3.40
C THR A 25 1.44 -0.85 -4.56
N LEU A 26 1.86 0.33 -5.05
CA LEU A 26 1.19 1.07 -6.12
C LEU A 26 1.77 0.78 -7.51
N PHE A 27 3.02 0.34 -7.60
CA PHE A 27 3.75 0.27 -8.87
C PHE A 27 4.57 -1.02 -8.98
N THR A 28 4.31 -1.80 -10.04
CA THR A 28 4.98 -3.09 -10.32
C THR A 28 5.46 -3.18 -11.77
N PRO A 29 6.67 -3.69 -12.06
CA PRO A 29 7.74 -4.11 -11.13
C PRO A 29 8.44 -2.94 -10.43
N SER A 30 9.13 -3.15 -9.30
CA SER A 30 9.75 -2.09 -8.49
C SER A 30 11.07 -1.51 -9.08
N THR A 31 11.11 -1.29 -10.39
CA THR A 31 12.30 -0.83 -11.14
C THR A 31 12.74 0.59 -10.78
N TRP A 32 11.81 1.42 -10.28
CA TRP A 32 12.03 2.80 -9.85
C TRP A 32 12.86 2.96 -8.57
N ILE A 33 13.05 1.91 -7.76
CA ILE A 33 13.75 2.01 -6.47
C ILE A 33 15.20 2.47 -6.66
N ARG A 34 15.96 1.78 -7.52
CA ARG A 34 17.38 2.08 -7.78
C ARG A 34 17.61 3.52 -8.25
N PRO A 35 16.91 4.01 -9.30
CA PRO A 35 17.12 5.38 -9.76
C PRO A 35 16.65 6.43 -8.74
N THR A 36 15.60 6.15 -7.95
CA THR A 36 15.16 7.04 -6.87
C THR A 36 16.18 7.13 -5.74
N LEU A 37 16.81 6.02 -5.34
CA LEU A 37 17.90 6.03 -4.36
C LEU A 37 19.11 6.82 -4.84
N ALA A 38 19.46 6.71 -6.13
CA ALA A 38 20.52 7.51 -6.74
C ALA A 38 20.19 9.01 -6.70
N MET A 39 18.93 9.38 -6.95
CA MET A 39 18.44 10.77 -6.84
C MET A 39 18.60 11.31 -5.42
N VAL A 40 18.15 10.56 -4.41
CA VAL A 40 18.26 10.95 -3.01
C VAL A 40 19.74 11.09 -2.60
N LEU A 41 20.60 10.17 -3.05
CA LEU A 41 22.04 10.26 -2.80
C LEU A 41 22.65 11.53 -3.42
N ALA A 42 22.26 11.89 -4.64
CA ALA A 42 22.71 13.13 -5.27
C ALA A 42 22.32 14.36 -4.44
N VAL A 43 21.07 14.43 -3.94
CA VAL A 43 20.61 15.51 -3.06
C VAL A 43 21.45 15.61 -1.78
N VAL A 44 21.78 14.46 -1.17
CA VAL A 44 22.62 14.42 0.04
C VAL A 44 24.04 14.89 -0.25
N VAL A 45 24.66 14.39 -1.32
CA VAL A 45 26.04 14.75 -1.70
C VAL A 45 26.13 16.24 -2.03
N VAL A 46 25.23 16.75 -2.87
CA VAL A 46 25.19 18.17 -3.24
C VAL A 46 24.91 19.05 -2.02
N GLY A 47 24.00 18.62 -1.13
CA GLY A 47 23.72 19.34 0.11
C GLY A 47 24.92 19.43 1.05
N VAL A 48 25.64 18.31 1.24
CA VAL A 48 26.85 18.26 2.07
C VAL A 48 27.95 19.14 1.48
N VAL A 49 28.26 18.99 0.19
CA VAL A 49 29.32 19.76 -0.49
C VAL A 49 28.95 21.24 -0.54
N GLY A 50 27.70 21.57 -0.87
CA GLY A 50 27.19 22.93 -0.86
C GLY A 50 27.36 23.60 0.50
N ARG A 51 27.02 22.91 1.60
CA ARG A 51 27.25 23.41 2.97
C ARG A 51 28.72 23.53 3.36
N MET A 52 29.64 22.83 2.68
CA MET A 52 31.08 22.99 2.88
C MET A 52 31.61 24.23 2.15
N LEU A 53 31.01 24.58 1.01
CA LEU A 53 31.45 25.67 0.14
C LEU A 53 30.78 27.02 0.46
N THR A 54 29.51 27.03 0.85
CA THR A 54 28.74 28.25 1.09
C THR A 54 27.99 28.21 2.44
N SER A 55 27.74 29.40 3.01
CA SER A 55 26.93 29.56 4.21
C SER A 55 25.47 29.95 3.90
N SER A 56 25.17 30.30 2.64
CA SER A 56 23.82 30.72 2.23
C SER A 56 22.89 29.52 2.06
N TRP A 57 21.73 29.55 2.72
CA TRP A 57 20.73 28.49 2.61
C TRP A 57 20.04 28.45 1.24
N VAL A 58 19.86 29.61 0.60
CA VAL A 58 19.28 29.72 -0.74
C VAL A 58 20.21 29.08 -1.77
N ALA A 59 21.52 29.34 -1.65
CA ALA A 59 22.51 28.78 -2.56
C ALA A 59 22.59 27.25 -2.46
N VAL A 60 22.51 26.67 -1.25
CA VAL A 60 22.50 25.22 -1.07
C VAL A 60 21.22 24.60 -1.64
N ALA A 61 20.05 25.17 -1.34
CA ALA A 61 18.78 24.66 -1.87
C ALA A 61 18.71 24.77 -3.41
N GLY A 62 19.19 25.88 -3.98
CA GLY A 62 19.31 26.06 -5.42
C GLY A 62 20.26 25.04 -6.04
N ALA A 63 21.43 24.81 -5.44
CA ALA A 63 22.37 23.79 -5.91
C ALA A 63 21.76 22.38 -5.85
N GLN A 64 20.99 22.06 -4.81
CA GLN A 64 20.29 20.77 -4.70
C GLN A 64 19.21 20.60 -5.77
N LEU A 65 18.42 21.63 -6.06
CA LEU A 65 17.43 21.60 -7.15
C LEU A 65 18.09 21.40 -8.50
N VAL A 66 19.18 22.13 -8.79
CA VAL A 66 19.99 21.92 -10.00
C VAL A 66 20.55 20.50 -10.02
N GLY A 67 21.02 19.99 -8.87
CA GLY A 67 21.49 18.62 -8.70
C GLY A 67 20.42 17.57 -9.02
N VAL A 68 19.17 17.79 -8.62
CA VAL A 68 18.03 16.91 -8.97
C VAL A 68 17.78 16.92 -10.48
N VAL A 69 17.79 18.09 -11.12
CA VAL A 69 17.59 18.20 -12.58
C VAL A 69 18.73 17.51 -13.35
N LEU A 70 19.98 17.71 -12.94
CA LEU A 70 21.14 17.08 -13.57
C LEU A 70 21.14 15.56 -13.35
N ALA A 71 20.84 15.10 -12.14
CA ALA A 71 20.71 13.68 -11.83
C ALA A 71 19.55 13.05 -12.62
N ALA A 72 18.42 13.74 -12.76
CA ALA A 72 17.32 13.29 -13.60
C ALA A 72 17.75 13.18 -15.06
N GLY A 73 18.47 14.19 -15.57
CA GLY A 73 19.06 14.17 -16.91
C GLY A 73 19.95 12.95 -17.13
N TRP A 74 20.88 12.68 -16.21
CA TRP A 74 21.82 11.55 -16.33
C TRP A 74 21.19 10.17 -16.16
N ILE A 75 20.19 10.06 -15.29
CA ILE A 75 19.54 8.79 -14.98
C ILE A 75 18.50 8.45 -16.05
N TYR A 76 17.70 9.42 -16.49
CA TYR A 76 16.52 9.21 -17.35
C TYR A 76 16.70 9.72 -18.78
N GLY A 77 17.53 10.74 -19.00
CA GLY A 77 17.75 11.40 -20.30
C GLY A 77 18.91 10.84 -21.14
N ARG A 78 19.35 9.58 -20.90
CA ARG A 78 20.44 8.96 -21.66
C ARG A 78 20.12 8.96 -23.18
N GLY A 79 20.76 9.86 -23.92
CA GLY A 79 20.56 10.06 -25.37
C GLY A 79 20.17 11.48 -25.79
N HIS A 80 19.69 12.32 -24.86
CA HIS A 80 19.21 13.69 -25.16
C HIS A 80 20.02 14.80 -24.45
N LEU A 81 21.15 14.45 -23.85
CA LEU A 81 22.04 15.39 -23.15
C LEU A 81 23.09 15.94 -24.10
N TRP A 82 23.31 17.26 -24.09
CA TRP A 82 24.42 17.89 -24.81
C TRP A 82 25.65 17.95 -23.90
N TYR A 83 26.69 17.16 -24.21
CA TYR A 83 27.90 17.01 -23.38
C TYR A 83 27.62 16.81 -21.88
N GLY A 84 26.52 16.12 -21.54
CA GLY A 84 26.13 15.81 -20.16
C GLY A 84 25.27 16.87 -19.46
N LEU A 85 24.93 17.98 -20.12
CA LEU A 85 24.01 19.02 -19.62
C LEU A 85 22.62 18.92 -20.31
N PRO A 86 21.54 19.33 -19.62
CA PRO A 86 20.20 19.38 -20.22
C PRO A 86 20.15 20.40 -21.38
N TYR A 87 19.63 19.97 -22.52
CA TYR A 87 19.39 20.79 -23.71
C TYR A 87 17.86 20.86 -23.98
N PRO A 88 17.32 21.77 -24.82
CA PRO A 88 15.89 21.79 -25.14
C PRO A 88 15.28 20.42 -25.52
N ASP A 89 16.03 19.56 -26.21
CA ASP A 89 15.60 18.19 -26.51
C ASP A 89 15.38 17.32 -25.25
N THR A 90 16.18 17.53 -24.19
CA THR A 90 15.98 16.86 -22.89
C THR A 90 14.64 17.30 -22.27
N VAL A 91 14.28 18.58 -22.41
CA VAL A 91 13.03 19.12 -21.87
C VAL A 91 11.83 18.53 -22.59
N LEU A 92 11.89 18.43 -23.92
CA LEU A 92 10.85 17.78 -24.72
C LEU A 92 10.71 16.29 -24.38
N ALA A 93 11.84 15.57 -24.24
CA ALA A 93 11.81 14.17 -23.82
C ALA A 93 11.18 13.99 -22.43
N PHE A 94 11.49 14.87 -21.47
CA PHE A 94 10.90 14.82 -20.14
C PHE A 94 9.41 15.13 -20.16
N ASN A 95 8.99 16.11 -20.97
CA ASN A 95 7.57 16.41 -21.15
C ASN A 95 6.80 15.19 -21.67
N ASN A 96 7.33 14.50 -22.69
CA ASN A 96 6.71 13.29 -23.23
C ASN A 96 6.64 12.16 -22.20
N LEU A 97 7.70 11.96 -21.41
CA LEU A 97 7.71 10.98 -20.31
C LEU A 97 6.71 11.33 -19.19
N LEU A 98 6.52 12.61 -18.87
CA LEU A 98 5.52 13.04 -17.89
C LEU A 98 4.09 12.89 -18.41
N ILE A 99 3.87 13.07 -19.72
CA ILE A 99 2.58 12.77 -20.37
C ILE A 99 2.31 11.26 -20.30
N GLU A 100 3.28 10.41 -20.63
CA GLU A 100 3.17 8.94 -20.48
C GLU A 100 2.87 8.56 -19.02
N ALA A 101 3.52 9.21 -18.06
CA ALA A 101 3.26 8.99 -16.64
C ALA A 101 1.82 9.35 -16.26
N ARG A 102 1.33 10.51 -16.73
CA ARG A 102 -0.04 10.97 -16.51
C ARG A 102 -1.05 9.99 -17.12
N GLU A 103 -0.85 9.58 -18.36
CA GLU A 103 -1.71 8.59 -19.02
C GLU A 103 -1.73 7.26 -18.26
N THR A 104 -0.57 6.81 -17.77
CA THR A 104 -0.51 5.56 -17.00
C THR A 104 -1.24 5.69 -15.66
N ILE A 105 -1.10 6.83 -14.97
CA ILE A 105 -1.82 7.11 -13.70
C ILE A 105 -3.34 7.23 -13.92
N GLN A 106 -3.77 7.75 -15.07
CA GLN A 106 -5.18 7.94 -15.40
C GLN A 106 -5.86 6.66 -15.90
N ASN A 107 -5.12 5.79 -16.60
CA ASN A 107 -5.69 4.61 -17.28
C ASN A 107 -5.51 3.29 -16.52
N TYR A 108 -4.62 3.26 -15.51
CA TYR A 108 -4.32 2.05 -14.73
C TYR A 108 -4.59 2.28 -13.26
N ALA A 109 -5.24 1.30 -12.63
CA ALA A 109 -5.35 1.28 -11.18
C ALA A 109 -4.13 0.61 -10.52
N ALA A 110 -3.97 0.84 -9.22
CA ALA A 110 -2.90 0.21 -8.45
C ALA A 110 -3.10 -1.32 -8.37
N PRO A 111 -2.05 -2.14 -8.56
CA PRO A 111 -0.68 -1.76 -8.91
C PRO A 111 -0.52 -1.46 -10.41
N ALA A 112 -0.07 -0.25 -10.74
CA ALA A 112 0.13 0.20 -12.12
C ALA A 112 1.49 -0.27 -12.69
N PRO A 113 1.59 -0.52 -14.01
CA PRO A 113 2.85 -0.91 -14.64
C PRO A 113 3.87 0.22 -14.57
N THR A 114 5.13 -0.08 -14.24
CA THR A 114 6.19 0.94 -14.20
C THR A 114 6.81 1.19 -15.57
N GLY A 115 6.30 2.21 -16.26
CA GLY A 115 6.94 2.79 -17.44
C GLY A 115 8.13 3.69 -17.10
N ARG A 116 8.81 4.17 -18.15
CA ARG A 116 9.91 5.16 -18.00
C ARG A 116 9.36 6.48 -17.44
N GLY A 117 8.17 6.86 -17.88
CA GLY A 117 7.47 8.05 -17.38
C GLY A 117 7.24 8.03 -15.86
N ILE A 118 6.64 6.96 -15.34
CA ILE A 118 6.38 6.81 -13.89
C ILE A 118 7.68 6.81 -13.09
N THR A 119 8.71 6.13 -13.58
CA THR A 119 10.00 6.06 -12.91
C THR A 119 10.63 7.46 -12.77
N LEU A 120 10.55 8.29 -13.81
CA LEU A 120 10.96 9.69 -13.77
C LEU A 120 10.11 10.50 -12.78
N ALA A 121 8.78 10.36 -12.83
CA ALA A 121 7.85 11.10 -11.98
C ALA A 121 8.07 10.80 -10.47
N ILE A 122 8.19 9.53 -10.09
CA ILE A 122 8.50 9.12 -8.71
C ILE A 122 9.86 9.66 -8.29
N GLY A 123 10.88 9.52 -9.15
CA GLY A 123 12.22 10.00 -8.87
C GLY A 123 12.27 11.51 -8.61
N LEU A 124 11.58 12.31 -9.43
CA LEU A 124 11.47 13.76 -9.26
C LEU A 124 10.70 14.12 -7.98
N ALA A 125 9.55 13.49 -7.73
CA ALA A 125 8.74 13.75 -6.55
C ALA A 125 9.51 13.46 -5.24
N ILE A 126 10.13 12.28 -5.15
CA ILE A 126 10.95 11.90 -3.99
C ILE A 126 12.22 12.76 -3.90
N GLY A 127 12.80 13.16 -5.03
CA GLY A 127 13.91 14.11 -5.08
C GLY A 127 13.56 15.45 -4.45
N VAL A 128 12.41 16.04 -4.81
CA VAL A 128 11.90 17.29 -4.22
C VAL A 128 11.62 17.12 -2.73
N VAL A 129 10.99 16.02 -2.32
CA VAL A 129 10.78 15.70 -0.88
C VAL A 129 12.12 15.64 -0.15
N ALA A 130 13.15 15.02 -0.73
CA ALA A 130 14.49 14.96 -0.14
C ALA A 130 15.13 16.36 0.02
N VAL A 131 14.97 17.25 -0.96
CA VAL A 131 15.45 18.65 -0.86
C VAL A 131 14.74 19.39 0.27
N ILE A 132 13.41 19.26 0.38
CA ILE A 132 12.63 19.91 1.44
C ILE A 132 13.02 19.36 2.81
N VAL A 133 13.13 18.04 2.95
CA VAL A 133 13.50 17.36 4.20
C VAL A 133 14.92 17.75 4.63
N ASP A 134 15.89 17.76 3.72
CA ASP A 134 17.25 18.22 4.02
C ASP A 134 17.30 19.71 4.40
N HIS A 135 16.53 20.56 3.71
CA HIS A 135 16.41 21.98 4.05
C HIS A 135 15.83 22.19 5.46
N LEU A 136 14.71 21.54 5.79
CA LEU A 136 14.05 21.69 7.10
C LEU A 136 14.84 21.05 8.23
N ALA A 137 15.29 19.80 8.06
CA ALA A 137 15.97 19.05 9.10
C ALA A 137 17.41 19.51 9.30
N VAL A 138 18.17 19.72 8.23
CA VAL A 138 19.63 19.99 8.34
C VAL A 138 19.93 21.47 8.34
N MET A 139 19.31 22.26 7.44
CA MET A 139 19.58 23.69 7.33
C MET A 139 18.89 24.47 8.44
N ARG A 140 17.55 24.37 8.55
CA ARG A 140 16.74 25.08 9.56
C ARG A 140 16.81 24.45 10.95
N ARG A 141 17.34 23.24 11.09
CA ARG A 141 17.44 22.48 12.36
C ARG A 141 16.06 22.21 12.99
N SER A 142 15.06 22.00 12.16
CA SER A 142 13.67 21.74 12.56
C SER A 142 13.23 20.36 12.07
N PRO A 143 13.74 19.26 12.68
CA PRO A 143 13.43 17.90 12.25
C PRO A 143 11.96 17.53 12.46
N ALA A 144 11.27 18.20 13.39
CA ALA A 144 9.84 18.04 13.58
C ALA A 144 9.05 18.51 12.34
N LEU A 145 9.40 19.67 11.78
CA LEU A 145 8.76 20.18 10.55
C LEU A 145 9.07 19.32 9.33
N ALA A 146 10.25 18.68 9.29
CA ALA A 146 10.59 17.74 8.23
C ALA A 146 9.71 16.46 8.25
N GLY A 147 9.00 16.19 9.35
CA GLY A 147 8.01 15.12 9.43
C GLY A 147 6.79 15.37 8.54
N LEU A 148 6.41 16.63 8.29
CA LEU A 148 5.26 16.98 7.45
C LEU A 148 5.40 16.51 5.99
N PRO A 149 6.45 16.87 5.24
CA PRO A 149 6.60 16.39 3.86
C PRO A 149 6.80 14.87 3.78
N LEU A 150 7.42 14.24 4.79
CA LEU A 150 7.51 12.78 4.88
C LEU A 150 6.13 12.17 5.08
N LEU A 151 5.33 12.71 6.00
CA LEU A 151 3.96 12.26 6.25
C LEU A 151 3.11 12.42 4.98
N THR A 152 3.22 13.54 4.27
CA THR A 152 2.53 13.73 2.99
C THR A 152 2.89 12.65 1.98
N ALA A 153 4.18 12.36 1.79
CA ALA A 153 4.63 11.31 0.88
C ALA A 153 4.12 9.91 1.30
N PHE A 154 4.10 9.62 2.60
CA PHE A 154 3.56 8.37 3.14
C PHE A 154 2.05 8.26 2.92
N LEU A 155 1.30 9.33 3.20
CA LEU A 155 -0.15 9.38 3.06
C LEU A 155 -0.61 9.21 1.61
N ILE A 156 0.16 9.71 0.63
CA ILE A 156 -0.12 9.46 -0.80
C ILE A 156 -0.14 7.95 -1.09
N SER A 157 0.79 7.19 -0.50
CA SER A 157 0.83 5.74 -0.67
C SER A 157 -0.31 5.05 0.08
N ALA A 158 -0.53 5.46 1.34
CA ALA A 158 -1.58 4.89 2.19
C ALA A 158 -2.98 5.10 1.60
N SER A 159 -3.25 6.29 1.06
CA SER A 159 -4.54 6.68 0.51
C SER A 159 -4.89 6.00 -0.81
N ASN A 160 -3.89 5.56 -1.59
CA ASN A 160 -4.12 5.06 -2.95
C ASN A 160 -3.96 3.53 -3.08
N SER A 161 -3.62 2.82 -1.99
CA SER A 161 -3.28 1.39 -2.05
C SER A 161 -4.49 0.44 -2.01
N GLY A 162 -5.71 0.94 -1.84
CA GLY A 162 -6.96 0.17 -1.73
C GLY A 162 -7.08 -0.69 -0.46
N ASN A 163 -5.96 -1.12 0.10
CA ASN A 163 -5.85 -2.01 1.26
C ASN A 163 -5.12 -1.35 2.43
N SER A 164 -5.23 -1.93 3.62
CA SER A 164 -4.41 -1.51 4.77
C SER A 164 -2.93 -1.76 4.49
N LEU A 165 -2.10 -0.72 4.54
CA LEU A 165 -0.64 -0.87 4.45
C LEU A 165 -0.11 -1.71 5.60
N HIS A 166 0.85 -2.58 5.30
CA HIS A 166 1.53 -3.38 6.32
C HIS A 166 2.19 -2.47 7.38
N PRO A 167 2.01 -2.72 8.70
CA PRO A 167 2.49 -1.82 9.76
C PRO A 167 3.99 -1.50 9.71
N MET A 168 4.82 -2.41 9.17
CA MET A 168 6.26 -2.20 8.99
C MET A 168 6.61 -0.95 8.16
N PHE A 169 5.78 -0.59 7.19
CA PHE A 169 5.99 0.62 6.39
C PHE A 169 5.97 1.88 7.26
N PHE A 170 5.02 1.94 8.19
CA PHE A 170 4.89 3.03 9.15
C PHE A 170 5.99 2.97 10.21
N VAL A 171 6.25 1.79 10.78
CA VAL A 171 7.30 1.60 11.81
C VAL A 171 8.68 2.00 11.29
N ALA A 172 9.02 1.61 10.06
CA ALA A 172 10.30 1.97 9.44
C ALA A 172 10.42 3.49 9.20
N SER A 173 9.39 4.10 8.59
CA SER A 173 9.39 5.54 8.26
C SER A 173 9.36 6.40 9.53
N GLY A 174 8.44 6.11 10.45
CA GLY A 174 8.28 6.81 11.73
C GLY A 174 9.47 6.61 12.65
N GLY A 175 10.03 5.40 12.73
CA GLY A 175 11.22 5.11 13.52
C GLY A 175 12.44 5.90 13.07
N LEU A 176 12.65 6.04 11.75
CA LEU A 176 13.76 6.81 11.21
C LEU A 176 13.60 8.32 11.45
N TRP A 177 12.37 8.84 11.31
CA TRP A 177 12.06 10.23 11.65
C TRP A 177 12.27 10.52 13.15
N LEU A 178 11.85 9.61 14.04
CA LEU A 178 12.12 9.72 15.49
C LEU A 178 13.62 9.67 15.82
N LEU A 179 14.39 8.86 15.09
CA LEU A 179 15.85 8.84 15.21
C LEU A 179 16.47 10.19 14.81
N MET A 180 15.97 10.80 13.72
CA MET A 180 16.37 12.15 13.31
C MET A 180 16.04 13.19 14.37
N LEU A 181 14.81 13.16 14.89
CA LEU A 181 14.31 14.06 15.93
C LEU A 181 15.14 13.94 17.22
N GLY A 182 15.38 12.72 17.70
CA GLY A 182 16.13 12.47 18.92
C GLY A 182 17.59 12.94 18.81
N ARG A 183 18.25 12.65 17.69
CA ARG A 183 19.65 13.05 17.47
C ARG A 183 19.82 14.58 17.49
N GLN A 184 18.94 15.30 16.79
CA GLN A 184 19.02 16.75 16.69
C GLN A 184 18.49 17.47 17.96
N GLY A 185 17.46 16.92 18.60
CA GLY A 185 16.93 17.44 19.87
C GLY A 185 17.96 17.44 20.99
N ILE A 186 18.71 16.34 21.15
CA ILE A 186 19.80 16.24 22.14
C ILE A 186 20.91 17.26 21.85
N ALA A 187 21.25 17.47 20.58
CA ALA A 187 22.26 18.45 20.19
C ALA A 187 21.83 19.90 20.47
N SER A 188 20.53 20.20 20.42
CA SER A 188 19.98 21.51 20.77
C SER A 188 19.90 21.71 22.29
N LEU A 189 19.47 20.71 23.05
CA LEU A 189 19.46 20.77 24.53
C LEU A 189 20.86 21.01 25.11
N ARG A 190 21.88 20.34 24.57
CA ARG A 190 23.28 20.54 24.98
C ARG A 190 23.83 21.94 24.70
N ARG A 191 23.21 22.71 23.80
CA ARG A 191 23.60 24.11 23.53
C ARG A 191 23.00 25.08 24.53
N TRP A 192 21.85 24.74 25.11
CA TRP A 192 21.16 25.57 26.11
C TRP A 192 21.55 25.23 27.54
N SER A 193 22.07 24.03 27.80
CA SER A 193 22.57 23.66 29.13
C SER A 193 23.95 24.27 29.41
N THR A 194 23.99 25.56 29.75
CA THR A 194 25.12 26.19 30.47
C THR A 194 25.00 26.07 31.99
N THR A 195 23.94 25.43 32.49
CA THR A 195 23.69 25.25 33.92
C THR A 195 24.65 24.24 34.51
N VAL A 196 25.56 24.72 35.37
CA VAL A 196 26.19 23.93 36.43
C VAL A 196 25.05 23.26 37.21
N PRO A 197 25.06 21.93 37.44
CA PRO A 197 24.05 21.31 38.29
C PRO A 197 24.18 21.89 39.70
N MET A 198 23.28 22.81 40.05
CA MET A 198 23.23 23.40 41.37
C MET A 198 22.48 22.40 42.25
N SER A 199 23.19 21.79 43.19
CA SER A 199 22.60 20.85 44.15
C SER A 199 21.67 21.60 45.10
N THR A 200 20.39 21.68 44.78
CA THR A 200 19.38 22.16 45.73
C THR A 200 18.81 20.98 46.51
N THR A 201 19.12 20.97 47.81
CA THR A 201 18.36 20.35 48.91
C THR A 201 18.15 18.83 48.90
N GLY A 202 18.93 18.14 49.74
CA GLY A 202 18.33 17.39 50.86
C GLY A 202 17.58 16.08 50.59
N ARG A 203 17.71 15.40 49.45
CA ARG A 203 17.38 13.96 49.34
C ARG A 203 18.14 13.33 48.17
N ARG A 204 19.26 12.67 48.49
CA ARG A 204 20.19 12.07 47.51
C ARG A 204 19.54 10.93 46.75
N ASN A 205 19.08 11.20 45.53
CA ASN A 205 18.96 10.19 44.49
C ASN A 205 20.27 10.21 43.68
N THR A 206 20.90 9.05 43.52
CA THR A 206 22.28 8.86 43.06
C THR A 206 22.52 8.98 41.55
N ASP A 207 21.62 9.61 40.80
CA ASP A 207 21.76 9.74 39.35
C ASP A 207 22.14 11.17 38.95
N ASP A 208 23.36 11.56 39.28
CA ASP A 208 24.02 12.74 38.70
C ASP A 208 24.54 12.41 37.28
N HIS A 209 23.62 11.91 36.44
CA HIS A 209 23.84 11.79 35.00
C HIS A 209 23.59 13.18 34.41
N ASP A 210 24.57 13.72 33.66
CA ASP A 210 24.46 14.87 32.74
C ASP A 210 22.97 15.08 32.40
N GLY A 211 22.33 16.15 32.88
CA GLY A 211 20.86 16.27 32.83
C GLY A 211 20.27 16.01 31.43
N ALA A 212 21.06 16.28 30.39
CA ALA A 212 20.78 15.94 29.00
C ALA A 212 20.51 14.44 28.71
N TYR A 213 21.15 13.49 29.41
CA TYR A 213 20.90 12.05 29.24
C TYR A 213 19.60 11.61 29.87
N GLY A 214 19.19 12.21 31.00
CA GLY A 214 17.89 11.97 31.63
C GLY A 214 16.75 12.37 30.70
N TYR A 215 16.79 13.60 30.18
CA TYR A 215 15.80 14.07 29.19
C TYR A 215 15.83 13.26 27.90
N ALA A 216 17.00 12.81 27.43
CA ALA A 216 17.11 11.96 26.24
C ALA A 216 16.56 10.53 26.44
N ALA A 217 16.64 9.99 27.66
CA ALA A 217 16.06 8.69 27.98
C ALA A 217 14.53 8.78 28.04
N VAL A 218 13.99 9.80 28.72
CA VAL A 218 12.55 10.09 28.77
C VAL A 218 12.00 10.33 27.36
N GLY A 219 12.65 11.17 26.56
CA GLY A 219 12.24 11.43 25.17
C GLY A 219 12.23 10.19 24.28
N ARG A 220 13.20 9.26 24.45
CA ARG A 220 13.20 7.98 23.72
C ARG A 220 12.06 7.06 24.17
N SER A 221 11.77 7.00 25.47
CA SER A 221 10.65 6.20 25.98
C SER A 221 9.29 6.71 25.48
N LEU A 222 9.09 8.03 25.46
CA LEU A 222 7.90 8.67 24.87
C LEU A 222 7.79 8.41 23.37
N ALA A 223 8.91 8.47 22.63
CA ALA A 223 8.93 8.17 21.21
C ALA A 223 8.54 6.72 20.90
N VAL A 224 9.06 5.76 21.67
CA VAL A 224 8.70 4.33 21.54
C VAL A 224 7.24 4.10 21.92
N ALA A 225 6.79 4.66 23.05
CA ALA A 225 5.39 4.55 23.48
C ALA A 225 4.44 5.14 22.43
N GLY A 226 4.77 6.31 21.86
CA GLY A 226 4.00 6.94 20.80
C GLY A 226 3.95 6.11 19.52
N LEU A 227 5.08 5.49 19.12
CA LEU A 227 5.13 4.62 17.94
C LEU A 227 4.31 3.34 18.15
N VAL A 228 4.39 2.72 19.34
CA VAL A 228 3.59 1.54 19.70
C VAL A 228 2.11 1.89 19.73
N ALA A 229 1.73 3.00 20.38
CA ALA A 229 0.35 3.47 20.39
C ALA A 229 -0.18 3.72 18.98
N ALA A 230 0.61 4.34 18.09
CA ALA A 230 0.22 4.59 16.70
C ALA A 230 -0.01 3.32 15.88
N VAL A 231 0.57 2.18 16.27
CA VAL A 231 0.34 0.87 15.62
C VAL A 231 -0.82 0.11 16.28
N VAL A 232 -0.93 0.16 17.61
CA VAL A 232 -1.92 -0.63 18.37
C VAL A 232 -3.30 0.02 18.37
N VAL A 233 -3.38 1.34 18.50
CA VAL A 233 -4.65 2.07 18.57
C VAL A 233 -5.55 1.81 17.35
N PRO A 234 -5.05 1.85 16.09
CA PRO A 234 -5.86 1.53 14.92
C PRO A 234 -6.35 0.07 14.85
N VAL A 235 -5.73 -0.85 15.59
CA VAL A 235 -6.16 -2.27 15.64
C VAL A 235 -7.31 -2.46 16.63
N VAL A 236 -7.34 -1.67 17.71
CA VAL A 236 -8.31 -1.80 18.80
C VAL A 236 -9.55 -0.93 18.57
N ILE A 237 -9.38 0.23 17.94
CA ILE A 237 -10.51 1.10 17.60
C ILE A 237 -11.15 0.57 16.30
N PRO A 238 -12.46 0.31 16.26
CA PRO A 238 -13.16 0.00 15.02
C PRO A 238 -12.93 1.15 14.03
N HIS A 239 -12.10 0.89 13.03
CA HIS A 239 -11.66 1.91 12.10
C HIS A 239 -12.76 2.18 11.08
N PHE A 240 -12.98 3.45 10.76
CA PHE A 240 -13.77 3.81 9.59
C PHE A 240 -13.15 3.15 8.34
N PRO A 241 -13.95 2.77 7.34
CA PRO A 241 -13.42 2.31 6.07
C PRO A 241 -12.35 3.29 5.57
N THR A 242 -11.23 2.80 5.04
CA THR A 242 -10.11 3.60 4.51
C THR A 242 -10.52 4.67 3.49
N ARG A 243 -11.75 4.57 2.98
CA ARG A 243 -12.41 5.47 2.04
C ARG A 243 -12.94 6.79 2.68
N TYR A 244 -13.14 6.85 3.99
CA TYR A 244 -13.83 7.99 4.66
C TYR A 244 -13.02 9.31 4.69
N LEU A 245 -11.68 9.23 4.78
CA LEU A 245 -10.81 10.41 4.74
C LEU A 245 -10.59 10.96 3.32
N ILE A 246 -10.89 10.15 2.30
CA ILE A 246 -10.74 10.48 0.87
C ILE A 246 -11.97 11.23 0.36
N ASP A 247 -13.16 10.91 0.89
CA ASP A 247 -14.41 11.62 0.58
C ASP A 247 -14.52 12.99 1.28
N GLY A 248 -13.84 13.19 2.43
CA GLY A 248 -13.97 14.39 3.26
C GLY A 248 -12.99 15.54 2.97
N LEU A 249 -11.88 15.30 2.26
CA LEU A 249 -10.86 16.31 1.98
C LEU A 249 -10.74 16.56 0.46
N GLY A 250 -11.68 17.31 -0.09
CA GLY A 250 -11.48 18.03 -1.35
C GLY A 250 -11.82 17.30 -2.65
N ARG A 251 -12.65 16.25 -2.62
CA ARG A 251 -13.43 15.82 -3.80
C ARG A 251 -14.91 16.15 -3.62
N SER A 252 -15.20 17.41 -3.38
CA SER A 252 -16.56 17.94 -3.41
C SER A 252 -17.07 18.00 -4.86
N ASN A 253 -18.25 17.43 -5.08
CA ASN A 253 -19.16 17.59 -6.23
C ASN A 253 -18.71 17.11 -7.63
N GLU A 254 -17.49 16.59 -7.76
CA GLU A 254 -16.96 16.02 -9.01
C GLU A 254 -16.33 14.62 -8.79
N ALA A 255 -16.98 13.76 -7.99
CA ALA A 255 -16.51 12.40 -7.74
C ALA A 255 -16.62 11.54 -9.00
N THR A 256 -15.65 11.71 -9.91
CA THR A 256 -15.20 10.79 -10.97
C THR A 256 -15.48 9.33 -10.61
N GLY A 257 -16.05 8.56 -11.53
CA GLY A 257 -16.31 7.14 -11.31
C GLY A 257 -14.97 6.45 -11.17
N PHE A 258 -15.01 5.19 -10.78
CA PHE A 258 -13.83 4.33 -10.86
C PHE A 258 -12.64 4.79 -9.97
N SER A 259 -12.89 5.18 -8.72
CA SER A 259 -11.84 5.26 -7.69
C SER A 259 -11.88 4.07 -6.73
N ASP A 260 -11.82 2.88 -7.31
CA ASP A 260 -10.99 1.77 -6.84
C ASP A 260 -10.70 0.94 -8.09
N GLY A 261 -9.57 0.24 -8.16
CA GLY A 261 -9.12 -0.46 -9.37
C GLY A 261 -9.92 -1.68 -9.79
N GLN A 262 -11.20 -1.68 -9.50
CA GLN A 262 -12.03 -2.82 -9.27
C GLN A 262 -13.48 -2.39 -9.53
N VAL A 263 -14.16 -3.12 -10.41
CA VAL A 263 -15.48 -2.71 -10.90
C VAL A 263 -16.57 -3.16 -9.93
N GLY A 264 -16.90 -2.29 -8.98
CA GLY A 264 -18.09 -2.42 -8.15
C GLY A 264 -19.28 -1.77 -8.85
N LEU A 265 -20.22 -2.58 -9.36
CA LEU A 265 -21.54 -2.08 -9.72
C LEU A 265 -22.26 -1.70 -8.42
N LYS A 266 -22.10 -0.45 -7.98
CA LYS A 266 -22.97 0.11 -6.94
C LYS A 266 -24.34 0.31 -7.55
N SER A 267 -25.31 -0.04 -6.73
CA SER A 267 -26.70 -0.34 -7.02
C SER A 267 -27.52 0.69 -7.77
N THR A 268 -27.00 1.83 -8.23
CA THR A 268 -27.93 2.88 -8.64
C THR A 268 -27.51 3.90 -9.69
N LEU A 269 -26.28 4.42 -9.74
CA LEU A 269 -26.07 5.62 -10.56
C LEU A 269 -24.64 5.80 -11.12
N ASP A 270 -23.92 4.69 -11.36
CA ASP A 270 -22.53 4.75 -11.89
C ASP A 270 -22.38 4.17 -13.31
N LEU A 271 -23.49 3.87 -14.00
CA LEU A 271 -23.45 3.48 -15.42
C LEU A 271 -23.15 4.68 -16.32
N THR A 272 -23.74 5.84 -16.01
CA THR A 272 -23.56 7.11 -16.74
C THR A 272 -22.09 7.47 -16.88
N LYS A 273 -21.27 7.13 -15.88
CA LYS A 273 -19.87 7.53 -15.82
C LYS A 273 -18.96 6.72 -16.71
N SER A 274 -19.11 5.39 -16.69
CA SER A 274 -18.38 4.46 -17.56
C SER A 274 -18.63 4.77 -19.02
N LEU A 275 -19.89 5.10 -19.32
CA LEU A 275 -20.34 5.44 -20.66
C LEU A 275 -19.85 6.83 -21.08
N LYS A 276 -19.91 7.84 -20.21
CA LYS A 276 -19.44 9.22 -20.50
C LYS A 276 -17.92 9.31 -20.69
N THR A 277 -17.13 8.48 -20.00
CA THR A 277 -15.66 8.48 -20.15
C THR A 277 -15.15 7.52 -21.24
N LEU A 278 -16.03 6.71 -21.85
CA LEU A 278 -15.65 5.69 -22.85
C LEU A 278 -14.42 4.89 -22.42
N SER A 279 -14.39 4.47 -21.14
CA SER A 279 -13.21 3.86 -20.55
C SER A 279 -12.80 2.61 -21.34
N LYS A 280 -11.61 2.68 -21.94
CA LYS A 280 -11.02 1.57 -22.70
C LYS A 280 -10.35 0.53 -21.81
N ALA A 281 -10.37 0.71 -20.49
CA ALA A 281 -9.75 -0.22 -19.57
C ALA A 281 -10.43 -1.61 -19.69
N PRO A 282 -9.65 -2.70 -19.90
CA PRO A 282 -10.20 -4.04 -19.92
C PRO A 282 -10.67 -4.43 -18.51
N VAL A 283 -11.86 -5.01 -18.42
CA VAL A 283 -12.50 -5.50 -17.19
C VAL A 283 -12.27 -6.99 -17.04
N LEU A 284 -12.47 -7.75 -18.12
CA LEU A 284 -12.22 -9.18 -18.20
C LEU A 284 -12.03 -9.58 -19.66
N SER A 285 -11.42 -10.75 -19.85
CA SER A 285 -11.34 -11.42 -21.15
C SER A 285 -12.02 -12.78 -21.04
N TYR A 286 -12.68 -13.25 -22.11
CA TYR A 286 -13.29 -14.58 -22.07
C TYR A 286 -13.32 -15.27 -23.42
N THR A 287 -13.45 -16.59 -23.38
CA THR A 287 -13.72 -17.45 -24.54
C THR A 287 -15.06 -18.16 -24.33
N THR A 288 -15.78 -18.41 -25.42
CA THR A 288 -17.09 -19.09 -25.38
C THR A 288 -17.28 -19.95 -26.62
N ASN A 289 -18.04 -21.03 -26.48
CA ASN A 289 -18.49 -21.85 -27.62
C ASN A 289 -19.89 -21.45 -28.13
N ALA A 290 -20.47 -20.36 -27.61
CA ALA A 290 -21.79 -19.87 -28.02
C ALA A 290 -21.75 -19.16 -29.37
N ALA A 291 -22.69 -19.50 -30.26
CA ALA A 291 -22.86 -18.82 -31.54
C ALA A 291 -23.50 -17.43 -31.39
N ILE A 292 -24.38 -17.27 -30.40
CA ILE A 292 -25.04 -16.01 -30.05
C ILE A 292 -24.52 -15.57 -28.68
N LEU A 293 -23.93 -14.38 -28.63
CA LEU A 293 -23.34 -13.85 -27.40
C LEU A 293 -24.41 -13.21 -26.52
N THR A 294 -24.40 -13.59 -25.25
CA THR A 294 -25.29 -13.05 -24.22
C THR A 294 -24.48 -12.12 -23.30
N PRO A 295 -25.05 -11.00 -22.81
CA PRO A 295 -24.40 -10.17 -21.80
C PRO A 295 -24.05 -10.97 -20.56
N LEU A 296 -23.00 -10.50 -19.90
CA LEU A 296 -22.52 -11.08 -18.65
C LEU A 296 -23.17 -10.34 -17.50
N ARG A 297 -24.07 -11.02 -16.78
CA ARG A 297 -24.76 -10.48 -15.62
C ARG A 297 -23.82 -10.43 -14.43
N VAL A 298 -23.88 -9.33 -13.68
CA VAL A 298 -23.09 -9.12 -12.47
C VAL A 298 -23.99 -8.84 -11.27
N GLY A 299 -25.16 -8.24 -11.50
CA GLY A 299 -26.13 -7.96 -10.45
C GLY A 299 -27.55 -7.84 -10.98
N VAL A 300 -28.49 -7.84 -10.06
CA VAL A 300 -29.92 -7.64 -10.27
C VAL A 300 -30.41 -6.64 -9.23
N LEU A 301 -31.31 -5.75 -9.63
CA LEU A 301 -31.89 -4.67 -8.84
C LEU A 301 -33.42 -4.79 -8.95
N GLU A 302 -34.08 -4.96 -7.81
CA GLU A 302 -35.52 -5.28 -7.72
C GLU A 302 -36.31 -4.11 -7.14
N ASN A 303 -35.71 -3.34 -6.21
CA ASN A 303 -36.38 -2.25 -5.52
C ASN A 303 -36.00 -0.90 -6.15
N TYR A 304 -37.01 -0.10 -6.52
CA TYR A 304 -36.84 1.27 -6.99
C TYR A 304 -37.45 2.24 -5.97
N GLN A 305 -36.68 3.24 -5.56
CA GLN A 305 -37.11 4.28 -4.62
C GLN A 305 -36.87 5.66 -5.24
N GLY A 306 -37.88 6.20 -5.93
CA GLY A 306 -37.95 7.57 -6.47
C GLY A 306 -36.92 7.89 -7.56
N ASP A 307 -35.63 7.90 -7.21
CA ASP A 307 -34.52 8.17 -8.11
C ASP A 307 -33.54 6.98 -8.21
N SER A 308 -33.74 5.94 -7.38
CA SER A 308 -32.70 4.97 -7.13
C SER A 308 -33.13 3.49 -7.08
N TRP A 309 -32.54 2.67 -7.94
CA TRP A 309 -32.52 1.21 -7.84
C TRP A 309 -31.66 0.69 -6.67
N ARG A 310 -32.06 -0.44 -6.06
CA ARG A 310 -31.32 -1.13 -4.99
C ARG A 310 -31.46 -2.66 -5.14
N PRO A 311 -30.39 -3.43 -4.90
CA PRO A 311 -30.50 -4.87 -4.73
C PRO A 311 -31.08 -5.16 -3.35
N GLU A 312 -31.99 -6.11 -3.29
CA GLU A 312 -32.37 -6.77 -2.06
C GLU A 312 -31.47 -8.00 -1.96
N ARG A 313 -30.47 -7.98 -1.07
CA ARG A 313 -29.54 -9.10 -0.90
C ARG A 313 -30.03 -9.98 0.22
N ASP A 314 -30.22 -11.25 -0.10
CA ASP A 314 -30.51 -12.29 0.87
C ASP A 314 -29.24 -13.00 1.33
N GLU A 315 -29.39 -13.89 2.31
CA GLU A 315 -28.29 -14.70 2.83
C GLU A 315 -27.72 -15.63 1.75
N VAL A 316 -26.46 -15.41 1.39
CA VAL A 316 -25.72 -16.25 0.44
C VAL A 316 -25.04 -17.37 1.20
N ASP A 317 -25.35 -18.62 0.84
CA ASP A 317 -24.61 -19.78 1.33
C ASP A 317 -23.33 -19.99 0.50
N TYR A 318 -22.18 -19.63 1.09
CA TYR A 318 -20.89 -19.77 0.43
C TYR A 318 -20.38 -21.21 0.52
N GLY A 319 -20.55 -21.94 -0.57
CA GLY A 319 -20.10 -23.32 -0.70
C GLY A 319 -18.94 -23.52 -1.68
N ARG A 320 -18.47 -24.77 -1.77
CA ARG A 320 -17.73 -25.28 -2.93
C ARG A 320 -18.62 -26.25 -3.68
N GLN A 321 -19.66 -25.71 -4.32
CA GLN A 321 -20.56 -26.49 -5.15
C GLN A 321 -20.09 -26.37 -6.60
N SER A 322 -20.05 -27.49 -7.31
CA SER A 322 -19.65 -27.55 -8.73
C SER A 322 -20.86 -27.48 -9.66
N SER A 323 -22.01 -27.96 -9.17
CA SER A 323 -23.29 -28.00 -9.87
C SER A 323 -24.27 -27.02 -9.24
N VAL A 324 -25.02 -26.32 -10.09
CA VAL A 324 -26.14 -25.46 -9.72
C VAL A 324 -27.43 -26.23 -9.99
N PRO A 325 -28.32 -26.40 -9.00
CA PRO A 325 -29.66 -26.91 -9.26
C PRO A 325 -30.37 -25.98 -10.26
N LEU A 326 -30.99 -26.56 -11.28
CA LEU A 326 -31.80 -25.77 -12.20
C LEU A 326 -32.95 -25.11 -11.41
N PRO A 327 -33.38 -23.89 -11.81
CA PRO A 327 -34.54 -23.25 -11.20
C PRO A 327 -35.75 -24.20 -11.26
N SER A 328 -36.46 -24.37 -10.14
CA SER A 328 -37.64 -25.23 -10.04
C SER A 328 -38.75 -24.84 -11.01
N GLU A 329 -38.73 -23.59 -11.45
CA GLU A 329 -39.70 -22.97 -12.33
C GLU A 329 -39.44 -23.30 -13.80
N LEU A 330 -38.25 -23.80 -14.16
CA LEU A 330 -37.90 -24.10 -15.54
C LEU A 330 -38.47 -25.46 -15.96
N GLY A 331 -39.53 -25.45 -16.77
CA GLY A 331 -40.17 -26.63 -17.34
C GLY A 331 -39.21 -27.45 -18.22
N ASP A 332 -39.38 -28.77 -18.21
CA ASP A 332 -38.52 -29.69 -18.97
C ASP A 332 -38.74 -29.63 -20.48
N ASP A 333 -39.89 -29.12 -20.91
CA ASP A 333 -40.31 -28.94 -22.29
C ASP A 333 -39.77 -27.65 -22.94
N VAL A 334 -39.14 -26.76 -22.18
CA VAL A 334 -38.55 -25.53 -22.70
C VAL A 334 -37.26 -25.84 -23.48
N PRO A 335 -37.20 -25.56 -24.80
CA PRO A 335 -35.98 -25.79 -25.57
C PRO A 335 -34.81 -24.99 -25.02
N ARG A 336 -33.70 -25.67 -24.76
CA ARG A 336 -32.51 -25.11 -24.10
C ARG A 336 -31.23 -25.69 -24.68
N GLU A 337 -30.24 -24.84 -24.88
CA GLU A 337 -28.90 -25.23 -25.32
C GLU A 337 -27.88 -24.92 -24.23
N THR A 338 -26.83 -25.74 -24.13
CA THR A 338 -25.81 -25.59 -23.10
C THR A 338 -24.53 -25.02 -23.69
N TYR A 339 -24.04 -23.94 -23.10
CA TYR A 339 -22.83 -23.25 -23.53
C TYR A 339 -21.84 -23.11 -22.37
N ARG A 340 -20.55 -23.04 -22.72
CA ARG A 340 -19.45 -22.86 -21.78
C ARG A 340 -18.75 -21.54 -22.04
N ILE A 341 -18.49 -20.82 -20.96
CA ILE A 341 -17.68 -19.61 -20.95
C ILE A 341 -16.47 -19.83 -20.04
N SER A 342 -15.29 -19.41 -20.49
CA SER A 342 -14.06 -19.41 -19.68
C SER A 342 -13.54 -17.98 -19.61
N VAL A 343 -13.52 -17.41 -18.42
CA VAL A 343 -13.08 -16.05 -18.15
C VAL A 343 -11.64 -16.06 -17.63
N GLU A 344 -10.84 -15.15 -18.14
CA GLU A 344 -9.46 -14.88 -17.78
C GLU A 344 -9.29 -13.37 -17.51
N ASP A 345 -8.22 -13.01 -16.79
CA ASP A 345 -7.87 -11.62 -16.47
C ASP A 345 -9.03 -10.79 -15.87
N SER A 346 -9.94 -11.44 -15.14
CA SER A 346 -11.04 -10.72 -14.48
C SER A 346 -10.50 -9.78 -13.40
N ARG A 347 -10.92 -8.51 -13.50
CA ARG A 347 -10.60 -7.43 -12.55
C ARG A 347 -11.80 -7.07 -11.66
N LEU A 348 -12.80 -7.95 -11.61
CA LEU A 348 -13.96 -7.77 -10.74
C LEU A 348 -13.60 -8.04 -9.28
N GLU A 349 -14.16 -7.23 -8.39
CA GLU A 349 -14.00 -7.37 -6.95
C GLU A 349 -14.96 -8.39 -6.38
N ALA A 350 -14.59 -9.05 -5.27
CA ALA A 350 -15.61 -9.71 -4.47
C ALA A 350 -16.59 -8.68 -3.88
N PRO A 351 -17.90 -9.00 -3.83
CA PRO A 351 -18.48 -10.30 -4.14
C PRO A 351 -18.85 -10.52 -5.62
N GLN A 352 -18.60 -9.57 -6.52
CA GLN A 352 -19.04 -9.61 -7.91
C GLN A 352 -18.26 -10.58 -8.80
N ILE A 353 -18.98 -11.27 -9.66
CA ILE A 353 -18.46 -11.99 -10.83
C ILE A 353 -19.40 -11.74 -12.01
N ALA A 354 -18.85 -11.79 -13.23
CA ALA A 354 -19.63 -11.66 -14.44
C ALA A 354 -19.93 -13.05 -15.00
N ALA A 355 -21.21 -13.38 -15.08
CA ALA A 355 -21.69 -14.69 -15.50
C ALA A 355 -23.00 -14.58 -16.30
N PRO A 356 -23.20 -15.39 -17.35
CA PRO A 356 -24.52 -15.58 -17.94
C PRO A 356 -25.47 -16.28 -16.95
N THR A 357 -26.77 -16.26 -17.24
CA THR A 357 -27.81 -16.89 -16.43
C THR A 357 -28.81 -17.62 -17.34
N PRO A 358 -29.42 -18.74 -16.91
CA PRO A 358 -29.15 -19.49 -15.66
C PRO A 358 -27.89 -20.36 -15.75
N LEU A 359 -27.21 -20.52 -14.61
CA LEU A 359 -25.99 -21.33 -14.47
C LEU A 359 -26.32 -22.82 -14.25
N VAL A 360 -25.49 -23.70 -14.79
CA VAL A 360 -25.56 -25.16 -14.63
C VAL A 360 -24.39 -25.68 -13.81
N THR A 361 -23.17 -25.25 -14.14
CA THR A 361 -21.96 -25.59 -13.39
C THR A 361 -21.03 -24.40 -13.31
N ALA A 362 -20.21 -24.38 -12.27
CA ALA A 362 -19.17 -23.38 -12.10
C ALA A 362 -17.87 -24.00 -11.58
N ASP A 363 -16.76 -23.53 -12.11
CA ASP A 363 -15.42 -23.83 -11.62
C ASP A 363 -14.66 -22.54 -11.35
N LEU A 364 -14.47 -22.25 -10.06
CA LEU A 364 -13.71 -21.10 -9.54
C LEU A 364 -12.48 -21.58 -8.74
N GLY A 365 -12.04 -22.82 -8.95
CA GLY A 365 -10.91 -23.43 -8.25
C GLY A 365 -11.12 -23.52 -6.74
N ARG A 366 -10.31 -22.77 -5.97
CA ARG A 366 -10.34 -22.81 -4.49
C ARG A 366 -11.22 -21.74 -3.85
N VAL A 367 -11.85 -20.87 -4.65
CA VAL A 367 -12.69 -19.76 -4.19
C VAL A 367 -14.08 -20.31 -3.82
N SER A 368 -14.59 -19.92 -2.65
CA SER A 368 -15.96 -20.28 -2.28
C SER A 368 -16.91 -19.29 -2.91
N TRP A 369 -18.02 -19.80 -3.44
CA TRP A 369 -18.99 -19.02 -4.18
C TRP A 369 -20.38 -19.56 -3.92
N GLY A 370 -21.39 -18.76 -4.23
CA GLY A 370 -22.79 -19.12 -4.04
C GLY A 370 -23.68 -18.31 -4.98
N LEU A 371 -24.96 -18.67 -5.00
CA LEU A 371 -26.00 -17.90 -5.64
C LEU A 371 -26.81 -17.18 -4.57
N ASP A 372 -27.13 -15.91 -4.82
CA ASP A 372 -28.18 -15.22 -4.09
C ASP A 372 -29.53 -15.92 -4.36
N ARG A 373 -30.27 -16.23 -3.29
CA ARG A 373 -31.46 -17.10 -3.37
C ARG A 373 -32.61 -16.46 -4.15
N ASN A 374 -32.75 -15.14 -4.10
CA ASN A 374 -33.84 -14.43 -4.77
C ASN A 374 -33.47 -14.05 -6.21
N THR A 375 -32.26 -13.51 -6.38
CA THR A 375 -31.82 -12.94 -7.65
C THR A 375 -31.12 -13.94 -8.57
N SER A 376 -30.69 -15.09 -8.04
CA SER A 376 -29.80 -16.04 -8.73
C SER A 376 -28.51 -15.40 -9.24
N VAL A 377 -28.06 -14.30 -8.60
CA VAL A 377 -26.78 -13.67 -8.91
C VAL A 377 -25.66 -14.49 -8.28
N ALA A 378 -24.68 -14.86 -9.09
CA ALA A 378 -23.51 -15.56 -8.61
C ALA A 378 -22.55 -14.61 -7.91
N VAL A 379 -22.08 -15.00 -6.73
CA VAL A 379 -21.20 -14.19 -5.89
C VAL A 379 -20.06 -15.01 -5.31
N VAL A 380 -18.95 -14.35 -5.04
CA VAL A 380 -17.72 -14.95 -4.50
C VAL A 380 -17.34 -14.34 -3.16
N ASN A 381 -16.69 -15.12 -2.29
CA ASN A 381 -16.19 -14.59 -1.01
C ASN A 381 -14.82 -13.86 -1.14
N ARG A 382 -14.13 -14.03 -2.27
CA ARG A 382 -12.84 -13.38 -2.59
C ARG A 382 -12.71 -13.21 -4.09
N SER A 383 -12.01 -12.16 -4.51
CA SER A 383 -11.83 -11.86 -5.93
C SER A 383 -11.13 -13.01 -6.65
N VAL A 384 -11.55 -13.26 -7.88
CA VAL A 384 -11.11 -14.37 -8.71
C VAL A 384 -10.76 -13.85 -10.11
N SER A 385 -9.56 -14.16 -10.59
CA SER A 385 -9.05 -13.69 -11.89
C SER A 385 -9.43 -14.61 -13.04
N SER A 386 -9.64 -15.90 -12.76
CA SER A 386 -10.02 -16.88 -13.78
C SER A 386 -11.06 -17.85 -13.24
N TYR A 387 -12.07 -18.12 -14.06
CA TYR A 387 -13.18 -19.01 -13.72
C TYR A 387 -13.87 -19.50 -15.00
N SER A 388 -14.57 -20.61 -14.92
CA SER A 388 -15.41 -21.08 -16.02
C SER A 388 -16.82 -21.43 -15.55
N PHE A 389 -17.79 -21.17 -16.43
CA PHE A 389 -19.19 -21.50 -16.19
C PHE A 389 -19.75 -22.28 -17.36
N THR A 390 -20.74 -23.11 -17.05
CA THR A 390 -21.68 -23.65 -18.03
C THR A 390 -23.04 -23.05 -17.73
N TYR A 391 -23.72 -22.56 -18.76
CA TYR A 391 -25.02 -21.89 -18.65
C TYR A 391 -25.98 -22.39 -19.72
N LEU A 392 -27.27 -22.15 -19.52
CA LEU A 392 -28.31 -22.45 -20.50
C LEU A 392 -28.69 -21.22 -21.30
N ALA A 393 -28.75 -21.36 -22.62
CA ALA A 393 -29.47 -20.44 -23.49
C ALA A 393 -30.88 -20.98 -23.70
N LEU A 394 -31.88 -20.25 -23.21
CA LEU A 394 -33.29 -20.61 -23.35
C LEU A 394 -33.83 -20.10 -24.68
N ASN A 395 -34.53 -20.97 -25.42
CA ASN A 395 -35.25 -20.66 -26.66
C ASN A 395 -36.72 -21.07 -26.52
N PRO A 396 -37.49 -20.39 -25.66
CA PRO A 396 -38.89 -20.73 -25.42
C PRO A 396 -39.72 -20.59 -26.70
N THR A 397 -40.64 -21.53 -26.91
CA THR A 397 -41.57 -21.51 -28.04
C THR A 397 -42.68 -20.49 -27.80
N GLN A 398 -43.32 -20.00 -28.87
CA GLN A 398 -44.45 -19.07 -28.73
C GLN A 398 -45.59 -19.67 -27.89
N ALA A 399 -45.84 -20.97 -27.99
CA ALA A 399 -46.84 -21.67 -27.18
C ALA A 399 -46.50 -21.63 -25.69
N SER A 400 -45.24 -21.88 -25.30
CA SER A 400 -44.81 -21.81 -23.89
C SER A 400 -44.88 -20.41 -23.29
N LEU A 401 -44.80 -19.36 -24.12
CA LEU A 401 -44.84 -17.96 -23.71
C LEU A 401 -46.26 -17.36 -23.67
N ALA A 402 -47.25 -18.04 -24.25
CA ALA A 402 -48.63 -17.56 -24.39
C ALA A 402 -49.42 -17.66 -23.06
N GLN A 403 -48.92 -16.99 -22.02
CA GLN A 403 -49.52 -16.95 -20.68
C GLN A 403 -50.51 -15.79 -20.55
N SER A 404 -51.60 -16.04 -19.82
CA SER A 404 -52.53 -14.98 -19.39
C SER A 404 -51.79 -13.89 -18.61
N ARG A 405 -52.21 -12.62 -18.76
CA ARG A 405 -51.70 -11.52 -17.93
C ARG A 405 -51.96 -11.74 -16.45
N GLN A 406 -53.12 -12.31 -16.14
CA GLN A 406 -53.50 -12.68 -14.79
C GLN A 406 -52.90 -14.05 -14.48
N GLY A 407 -51.88 -14.08 -13.63
CA GLY A 407 -51.22 -15.31 -13.16
C GLY A 407 -50.89 -15.22 -11.67
N PRO A 408 -50.48 -16.32 -11.03
CA PRO A 408 -50.19 -16.33 -9.60
C PRO A 408 -49.09 -15.31 -9.25
N THR A 409 -49.45 -14.33 -8.42
CA THR A 409 -48.60 -13.22 -7.95
C THR A 409 -48.16 -13.37 -6.49
N GLY A 410 -48.23 -14.60 -5.94
CA GLY A 410 -47.88 -14.89 -4.56
C GLY A 410 -46.39 -15.21 -4.37
N GLY A 411 -45.80 -14.80 -3.25
CA GLY A 411 -44.43 -15.16 -2.83
C GLY A 411 -43.38 -14.08 -3.13
N PHE A 412 -42.20 -14.51 -3.59
CA PHE A 412 -41.00 -13.67 -3.81
C PHE A 412 -41.17 -12.60 -4.90
N LEU A 413 -42.16 -12.73 -5.79
CA LEU A 413 -42.42 -11.83 -6.92
C LEU A 413 -43.19 -10.55 -6.56
N ARG A 414 -43.55 -10.33 -5.29
CA ARG A 414 -44.38 -9.19 -4.88
C ARG A 414 -43.68 -7.84 -5.09
N GLU A 415 -42.39 -7.75 -4.76
CA GLU A 415 -41.62 -6.52 -4.98
C GLU A 415 -41.37 -6.29 -6.48
N ASP A 416 -41.26 -7.37 -7.26
CA ASP A 416 -41.09 -7.35 -8.70
C ASP A 416 -42.33 -6.88 -9.48
N LEU A 417 -43.46 -6.61 -8.80
CA LEU A 417 -44.68 -6.03 -9.37
C LEU A 417 -44.92 -4.59 -8.92
N ARG A 418 -44.07 -4.05 -8.04
CA ARG A 418 -44.25 -2.72 -7.48
C ARG A 418 -43.90 -1.64 -8.49
N VAL A 419 -44.90 -0.83 -8.85
CA VAL A 419 -44.72 0.38 -9.66
C VAL A 419 -44.41 1.57 -8.75
N ASP A 420 -43.56 2.47 -9.23
CA ASP A 420 -43.23 3.71 -8.53
C ASP A 420 -44.46 4.64 -8.43
N PRO A 421 -44.84 5.11 -7.23
CA PRO A 421 -46.04 5.94 -7.07
C PRO A 421 -45.98 7.30 -7.76
N GLU A 422 -44.78 7.90 -7.90
CA GLU A 422 -44.64 9.24 -8.51
C GLU A 422 -44.89 9.21 -10.02
N SER A 423 -44.41 8.15 -10.69
CA SER A 423 -44.57 7.95 -12.13
C SER A 423 -45.77 7.08 -12.53
N GLN A 424 -46.55 6.58 -11.56
CA GLN A 424 -47.64 5.61 -11.83
C GLN A 424 -48.67 6.13 -12.83
N GLU A 425 -49.04 7.40 -12.76
CA GLU A 425 -50.05 7.99 -13.67
C GLU A 425 -49.60 7.92 -15.14
N ILE A 426 -48.38 8.37 -15.44
CA ILE A 426 -47.86 8.36 -16.82
C ILE A 426 -47.60 6.93 -17.30
N ILE A 427 -47.14 6.04 -16.41
CA ILE A 427 -46.93 4.62 -16.75
C ILE A 427 -48.26 3.96 -17.11
N SER A 428 -49.29 4.11 -16.28
CA SER A 428 -50.61 3.51 -16.52
C SER A 428 -51.23 4.01 -17.83
N LYS A 429 -51.14 5.32 -18.10
CA LYS A 429 -51.56 5.91 -19.37
C LYS A 429 -50.80 5.33 -20.56
N THR A 430 -49.48 5.27 -20.48
CA THR A 430 -48.62 4.80 -21.58
C THR A 430 -48.84 3.30 -21.85
N VAL A 431 -49.02 2.49 -20.79
CA VAL A 431 -49.36 1.06 -20.91
C VAL A 431 -50.73 0.90 -21.57
N GLY A 432 -51.73 1.68 -21.19
CA GLY A 432 -53.06 1.65 -21.82
C GLY A 432 -53.07 2.04 -23.30
N GLU A 433 -52.14 2.90 -23.74
CA GLU A 433 -51.98 3.29 -25.15
C GLU A 433 -51.20 2.25 -25.97
N VAL A 434 -50.20 1.60 -25.37
CA VAL A 434 -49.23 0.74 -26.09
C VAL A 434 -49.64 -0.74 -26.07
N VAL A 435 -50.24 -1.20 -24.99
CA VAL A 435 -50.52 -2.62 -24.75
C VAL A 435 -51.98 -2.93 -25.11
N PRO A 436 -52.27 -3.86 -26.06
CA PRO A 436 -53.64 -4.21 -26.41
C PRO A 436 -54.42 -4.76 -25.20
N PRO A 437 -55.74 -4.58 -25.05
CA PRO A 437 -56.47 -5.04 -23.86
C PRO A 437 -56.35 -6.55 -23.58
N ASP A 438 -56.43 -7.40 -24.61
CA ASP A 438 -56.51 -8.86 -24.48
C ASP A 438 -55.18 -9.60 -24.72
N ALA A 439 -54.06 -8.89 -24.86
CA ALA A 439 -52.80 -9.55 -25.20
C ALA A 439 -52.26 -10.41 -24.04
N SER A 440 -51.59 -11.52 -24.35
CA SER A 440 -50.83 -12.31 -23.39
C SER A 440 -49.67 -11.52 -22.74
N ARG A 441 -49.04 -12.06 -21.70
CA ARG A 441 -47.85 -11.44 -21.06
C ARG A 441 -46.74 -11.17 -22.06
N ILE A 442 -46.45 -12.12 -22.95
CA ILE A 442 -45.41 -11.97 -23.97
C ILE A 442 -45.77 -10.91 -25.01
N GLU A 443 -47.04 -10.83 -25.41
CA GLU A 443 -47.50 -9.81 -26.35
C GLU A 443 -47.43 -8.40 -25.73
N ALA A 444 -47.79 -8.26 -24.45
CA ALA A 444 -47.61 -7.02 -23.71
C ALA A 444 -46.13 -6.62 -23.62
N ALA A 445 -45.24 -7.55 -23.23
CA ALA A 445 -43.80 -7.29 -23.16
C ALA A 445 -43.21 -6.89 -24.51
N ARG A 446 -43.63 -7.55 -25.61
CA ARG A 446 -43.23 -7.22 -26.99
C ARG A 446 -43.73 -5.84 -27.40
N ALA A 447 -44.97 -5.48 -27.08
CA ALA A 447 -45.54 -4.17 -27.38
C ALA A 447 -44.78 -3.04 -26.66
N ILE A 448 -44.50 -3.22 -25.37
CA ILE A 448 -43.71 -2.28 -24.57
C ILE A 448 -42.29 -2.12 -25.15
N GLN A 449 -41.61 -3.24 -25.45
CA GLN A 449 -40.28 -3.19 -26.06
C GLN A 449 -40.32 -2.48 -27.41
N LYS A 450 -41.29 -2.79 -28.27
CA LYS A 450 -41.43 -2.16 -29.60
C LYS A 450 -41.65 -0.65 -29.48
N TYR A 451 -42.45 -0.20 -28.53
CA TYR A 451 -42.65 1.22 -28.24
C TYR A 451 -41.35 1.91 -27.82
N LEU A 452 -40.63 1.37 -26.82
CA LEU A 452 -39.39 1.97 -26.33
C LEU A 452 -38.25 1.91 -27.37
N ARG A 453 -38.18 0.82 -28.15
CA ARG A 453 -37.05 0.53 -29.05
C ARG A 453 -37.22 1.11 -30.45
N THR A 454 -38.45 1.19 -30.98
CA THR A 454 -38.70 1.43 -32.41
C THR A 454 -39.76 2.49 -32.67
N ASP A 455 -40.96 2.35 -32.12
CA ASP A 455 -42.12 3.16 -32.55
C ASP A 455 -42.26 4.48 -31.77
N GLY A 456 -41.78 4.53 -30.52
CA GLY A 456 -42.03 5.64 -29.60
C GLY A 456 -41.20 6.89 -29.86
N GLY A 457 -40.23 6.85 -30.79
CA GLY A 457 -39.37 7.98 -31.13
C GLY A 457 -38.30 8.30 -30.07
N PHE A 458 -37.89 7.31 -29.28
CA PHE A 458 -36.85 7.48 -28.26
C PHE A 458 -35.44 7.54 -28.86
N ARG A 459 -34.58 8.36 -28.27
CA ARG A 459 -33.19 8.55 -28.69
C ARG A 459 -32.21 8.19 -27.58
N TYR A 460 -31.18 7.42 -27.95
CA TYR A 460 -30.07 7.13 -27.04
C TYR A 460 -29.17 8.37 -26.88
N SER A 461 -28.94 8.80 -25.63
CA SER A 461 -28.06 9.92 -25.29
C SER A 461 -27.52 9.77 -23.86
N LEU A 462 -26.23 10.07 -23.69
CA LEU A 462 -25.60 10.19 -22.36
C LEU A 462 -25.81 11.59 -21.75
N GLU A 463 -26.21 12.55 -22.56
CA GLU A 463 -26.67 13.88 -22.14
C GLU A 463 -28.17 13.82 -21.94
N LEU A 464 -28.58 13.80 -20.67
CA LEU A 464 -29.98 13.75 -20.26
C LEU A 464 -30.52 15.18 -20.12
N PRO A 465 -31.76 15.44 -20.58
CA PRO A 465 -32.48 16.65 -20.23
C PRO A 465 -32.70 16.73 -18.72
N GLU A 466 -32.67 17.95 -18.15
CA GLU A 466 -32.98 18.18 -16.73
C GLU A 466 -34.45 18.57 -16.53
N THR A 467 -35.09 19.13 -17.55
CA THR A 467 -36.48 19.60 -17.51
C THR A 467 -37.23 19.23 -18.79
N VAL A 468 -38.55 19.22 -18.70
CA VAL A 468 -39.49 19.16 -19.83
C VAL A 468 -40.48 20.32 -19.75
N LYS A 469 -41.09 20.66 -20.87
CA LYS A 469 -42.14 21.67 -20.91
C LYS A 469 -43.47 21.07 -20.43
N ASN A 470 -44.12 21.73 -19.48
CA ASN A 470 -45.48 21.40 -19.07
C ASN A 470 -46.52 21.96 -20.06
N GLU A 471 -47.81 21.70 -19.80
CA GLU A 471 -48.93 22.15 -20.66
C GLU A 471 -49.01 23.67 -20.82
N PHE A 472 -48.39 24.44 -19.91
CA PHE A 472 -48.32 25.90 -19.94
C PHE A 472 -47.02 26.44 -20.56
N GLY A 473 -46.15 25.56 -21.10
CA GLY A 473 -44.87 25.94 -21.70
C GLY A 473 -43.78 26.33 -20.69
N GLN A 474 -43.97 26.05 -19.41
CA GLN A 474 -42.98 26.29 -18.34
C GLN A 474 -42.08 25.07 -18.15
N ASP A 475 -40.85 25.31 -17.69
CA ASP A 475 -39.92 24.22 -17.36
C ASP A 475 -40.35 23.52 -16.07
N GLU A 476 -40.50 22.21 -16.15
CA GLU A 476 -40.85 21.31 -15.06
C GLU A 476 -39.77 20.23 -14.94
N ALA A 477 -39.39 19.89 -13.71
CA ALA A 477 -38.49 18.79 -13.40
C ALA A 477 -39.29 17.69 -12.69
N PRO A 478 -40.00 16.82 -13.43
CA PRO A 478 -40.73 15.70 -12.84
C PRO A 478 -39.76 14.59 -12.40
N ASP A 479 -40.31 13.49 -11.85
CA ASP A 479 -39.50 12.32 -11.52
C ASP A 479 -38.73 11.77 -12.75
N PRO A 480 -37.63 11.02 -12.55
CA PRO A 480 -36.77 10.59 -13.65
C PRO A 480 -37.45 9.73 -14.72
N ILE A 481 -38.48 8.94 -14.36
CA ILE A 481 -39.21 8.08 -15.29
C ILE A 481 -40.15 8.93 -16.14
N THR A 482 -40.91 9.83 -15.51
CA THR A 482 -41.77 10.78 -16.24
C THR A 482 -40.95 11.68 -17.15
N LEU A 483 -39.81 12.17 -16.67
CA LEU A 483 -38.87 12.98 -17.45
C LEU A 483 -38.39 12.22 -18.69
N PHE A 484 -38.04 10.94 -18.55
CA PHE A 484 -37.62 10.10 -19.68
C PHE A 484 -38.75 9.83 -20.67
N LEU A 485 -39.94 9.46 -20.21
CA LEU A 485 -41.09 9.17 -21.08
C LEU A 485 -41.55 10.40 -21.86
N ARG A 486 -41.50 11.59 -21.26
CA ARG A 486 -41.84 12.87 -21.92
C ARG A 486 -40.74 13.37 -22.83
N SER A 487 -39.49 13.40 -22.37
CA SER A 487 -38.36 13.90 -23.17
C SER A 487 -37.93 12.95 -24.27
N LYS A 488 -38.19 11.64 -24.11
CA LYS A 488 -37.82 10.54 -25.00
C LYS A 488 -36.30 10.44 -25.24
N VAL A 489 -35.49 10.94 -24.32
CA VAL A 489 -34.02 10.94 -24.40
C VAL A 489 -33.44 10.26 -23.17
N GLY A 490 -32.69 9.18 -23.36
CA GLY A 490 -32.10 8.42 -22.26
C GLY A 490 -30.96 7.51 -22.70
N TYR A 491 -30.33 6.81 -21.77
CA TYR A 491 -29.42 5.70 -22.06
C TYR A 491 -29.97 4.42 -21.41
N CYS A 492 -29.22 3.31 -21.48
CA CYS A 492 -29.72 1.97 -21.16
C CYS A 492 -30.43 1.86 -19.80
N VAL A 493 -30.04 2.63 -18.78
CA VAL A 493 -30.73 2.66 -17.47
C VAL A 493 -32.16 3.19 -17.58
N GLN A 494 -32.39 4.31 -18.28
CA GLN A 494 -33.73 4.89 -18.42
C GLN A 494 -34.63 3.96 -19.24
N PHE A 495 -34.11 3.40 -20.34
CA PHE A 495 -34.85 2.43 -21.17
C PHE A 495 -35.22 1.17 -20.36
N ALA A 496 -34.27 0.60 -19.64
CA ALA A 496 -34.52 -0.57 -18.80
C ALA A 496 -35.51 -0.26 -17.66
N THR A 497 -35.35 0.89 -16.98
CA THR A 497 -36.27 1.32 -15.90
C THR A 497 -37.69 1.47 -16.42
N ALA A 498 -37.88 2.20 -17.53
CA ALA A 498 -39.20 2.40 -18.12
C ALA A 498 -39.85 1.07 -18.53
N MET A 499 -39.08 0.16 -19.14
CA MET A 499 -39.60 -1.15 -19.51
C MET A 499 -39.99 -1.99 -18.27
N VAL A 500 -39.18 -1.98 -17.20
CA VAL A 500 -39.54 -2.67 -15.96
C VAL A 500 -40.84 -2.11 -15.40
N MET A 501 -40.96 -0.79 -15.27
CA MET A 501 -42.15 -0.18 -14.67
C MET A 501 -43.42 -0.39 -15.51
N MET A 502 -43.32 -0.28 -16.83
CA MET A 502 -44.44 -0.58 -17.73
C MET A 502 -44.83 -2.07 -17.70
N ALA A 503 -43.86 -2.98 -17.57
CA ALA A 503 -44.13 -4.41 -17.45
C ALA A 503 -44.83 -4.75 -16.12
N ARG A 504 -44.39 -4.12 -15.01
CA ARG A 504 -45.02 -4.24 -13.69
C ARG A 504 -46.47 -3.78 -13.70
N GLU A 505 -46.74 -2.61 -14.29
CA GLU A 505 -48.10 -2.10 -14.48
C GLU A 505 -48.95 -3.03 -15.36
N ALA A 506 -48.36 -3.68 -16.37
CA ALA A 506 -49.03 -4.71 -17.19
C ALA A 506 -49.21 -6.07 -16.48
N GLY A 507 -48.85 -6.18 -15.20
CA GLY A 507 -49.00 -7.40 -14.39
C GLY A 507 -47.91 -8.45 -14.63
N ILE A 508 -46.76 -8.06 -15.19
CA ILE A 508 -45.61 -8.94 -15.44
C ILE A 508 -44.52 -8.62 -14.41
N PRO A 509 -44.14 -9.57 -13.54
CA PRO A 509 -43.03 -9.34 -12.62
C PRO A 509 -41.75 -9.04 -13.41
N ALA A 510 -41.09 -7.95 -13.08
CA ALA A 510 -39.96 -7.43 -13.83
C ALA A 510 -38.90 -6.83 -12.90
N ARG A 511 -37.63 -6.97 -13.28
CA ARG A 511 -36.48 -6.45 -12.53
C ARG A 511 -35.37 -5.99 -13.46
N MET A 512 -34.43 -5.22 -12.93
CA MET A 512 -33.30 -4.70 -13.69
C MET A 512 -32.06 -5.56 -13.46
N ALA A 513 -31.50 -6.11 -14.53
CA ALA A 513 -30.17 -6.72 -14.50
C ALA A 513 -29.12 -5.72 -14.96
N ILE A 514 -27.92 -5.82 -14.36
CA ILE A 514 -26.76 -4.99 -14.68
C ILE A 514 -25.53 -5.87 -14.91
N GLY A 515 -24.66 -5.42 -15.80
CA GLY A 515 -23.45 -6.15 -16.15
C GLY A 515 -22.76 -5.56 -17.36
N PHE A 516 -22.28 -6.43 -18.24
CA PHE A 516 -21.52 -6.03 -19.43
C PHE A 516 -22.07 -6.66 -20.70
N LEU A 517 -22.06 -5.89 -21.79
CA LEU A 517 -22.20 -6.44 -23.13
C LEU A 517 -21.04 -7.40 -23.44
N PRO A 518 -21.19 -8.28 -24.45
CA PRO A 518 -20.18 -9.27 -24.82
C PRO A 518 -18.76 -8.75 -25.15
N GLY A 519 -18.58 -7.45 -25.33
CA GLY A 519 -17.30 -6.84 -25.66
C GLY A 519 -16.88 -7.06 -27.13
N THR A 520 -15.59 -6.82 -27.41
CA THR A 520 -15.02 -6.93 -28.76
C THR A 520 -14.19 -8.20 -28.92
N ALA A 521 -14.39 -8.93 -30.02
CA ALA A 521 -13.63 -10.14 -30.34
C ALA A 521 -12.25 -9.82 -30.96
N ASP A 522 -11.20 -10.50 -30.50
CA ASP A 522 -9.88 -10.60 -31.15
C ASP A 522 -9.39 -12.06 -31.09
N ARG A 523 -9.14 -12.67 -32.26
CA ARG A 523 -8.59 -14.04 -32.41
C ARG A 523 -9.28 -15.11 -31.53
N GLY A 524 -10.60 -15.05 -31.38
CA GLY A 524 -11.38 -16.02 -30.59
C GLY A 524 -11.47 -15.72 -29.09
N THR A 525 -10.87 -14.61 -28.62
CA THR A 525 -11.04 -14.09 -27.26
C THR A 525 -11.84 -12.80 -27.28
N TYR A 526 -12.80 -12.66 -26.38
CA TYR A 526 -13.62 -11.47 -26.21
C TYR A 526 -13.05 -10.62 -25.08
N THR A 527 -12.77 -9.35 -25.36
CA THR A 527 -12.36 -8.38 -24.34
C THR A 527 -13.54 -7.49 -23.96
N VAL A 528 -13.92 -7.52 -22.69
CA VAL A 528 -14.94 -6.64 -22.11
C VAL A 528 -14.26 -5.44 -21.48
N ARG A 529 -14.75 -4.24 -21.76
CA ARG A 529 -14.24 -2.96 -21.27
C ARG A 529 -15.25 -2.26 -20.38
N GLY A 530 -14.80 -1.24 -19.65
CA GLY A 530 -15.69 -0.41 -18.84
C GLY A 530 -16.80 0.25 -19.69
N SER A 531 -16.49 0.62 -20.93
CA SER A 531 -17.48 1.15 -21.89
C SER A 531 -18.59 0.18 -22.28
N ASP A 532 -18.42 -1.12 -22.02
CA ASP A 532 -19.41 -2.15 -22.33
C ASP A 532 -20.41 -2.37 -21.18
N ALA A 533 -20.36 -1.55 -20.13
CA ALA A 533 -21.33 -1.60 -19.03
C ALA A 533 -22.75 -1.34 -19.55
N HIS A 534 -23.71 -2.20 -19.16
CA HIS A 534 -25.08 -2.14 -19.66
C HIS A 534 -26.10 -2.58 -18.61
N ALA A 535 -27.31 -2.06 -18.74
CA ALA A 535 -28.47 -2.42 -17.95
C ALA A 535 -29.58 -2.91 -18.88
N TRP A 536 -30.25 -3.99 -18.50
CA TRP A 536 -31.36 -4.56 -19.26
C TRP A 536 -32.48 -5.06 -18.33
N PRO A 537 -33.74 -5.05 -18.78
CA PRO A 537 -34.84 -5.65 -18.04
C PRO A 537 -34.85 -7.18 -18.15
N GLU A 538 -35.18 -7.85 -17.05
CA GLU A 538 -35.58 -9.26 -17.00
C GLU A 538 -37.05 -9.34 -16.58
N LEU A 539 -37.86 -10.07 -17.34
CA LEU A 539 -39.29 -10.28 -17.08
C LEU A 539 -39.54 -11.75 -16.78
N TYR A 540 -40.38 -12.03 -15.79
CA TYR A 540 -40.67 -13.39 -15.33
C TYR A 540 -41.83 -14.03 -16.09
N PHE A 541 -41.62 -15.25 -16.58
CA PHE A 541 -42.64 -16.09 -17.23
C PHE A 541 -42.73 -17.43 -16.50
N GLU A 542 -43.95 -17.82 -16.12
CA GLU A 542 -44.18 -19.06 -15.37
C GLU A 542 -43.77 -20.28 -16.21
N GLY A 543 -43.17 -21.31 -15.60
CA GLY A 543 -42.68 -22.48 -16.35
C GLY A 543 -41.40 -22.23 -17.17
N ILE A 544 -40.87 -21.01 -17.21
CA ILE A 544 -39.64 -20.66 -17.97
C ILE A 544 -38.62 -19.93 -17.07
N GLY A 545 -39.10 -19.08 -16.17
CA GLY A 545 -38.29 -18.21 -15.32
C GLY A 545 -38.06 -16.83 -15.93
N TRP A 546 -36.91 -16.24 -15.60
CA TRP A 546 -36.55 -14.88 -16.00
C TRP A 546 -36.01 -14.82 -17.42
N LEU A 547 -36.65 -14.03 -18.29
CA LEU A 547 -36.24 -13.79 -19.66
C LEU A 547 -35.77 -12.36 -19.84
N ARG A 548 -34.64 -12.19 -20.53
CA ARG A 548 -34.06 -10.89 -20.87
C ARG A 548 -34.85 -10.19 -21.98
N PHE A 549 -34.98 -8.88 -21.88
CA PHE A 549 -35.45 -7.99 -22.95
C PHE A 549 -34.42 -6.89 -23.23
N GLU A 550 -34.52 -6.21 -24.37
CA GLU A 550 -33.60 -5.14 -24.78
C GLU A 550 -34.37 -3.94 -25.38
N PRO A 551 -34.90 -3.04 -24.53
CA PRO A 551 -35.67 -1.86 -24.96
C PRO A 551 -34.81 -0.76 -25.58
N THR A 552 -33.48 -0.79 -25.38
CA THR A 552 -32.58 0.24 -25.90
C THR A 552 -32.54 0.20 -27.43
N PRO A 553 -32.83 1.30 -28.16
CA PRO A 553 -32.78 1.37 -29.61
C PRO A 553 -31.47 0.85 -30.20
N SER A 554 -31.53 0.28 -31.39
CA SER A 554 -30.37 -0.28 -32.10
C SER A 554 -29.30 0.81 -32.37
N GLY A 555 -28.06 0.60 -31.95
CA GLY A 555 -26.94 1.54 -32.08
C GLY A 555 -25.63 0.97 -31.53
N THR A 556 -24.57 1.79 -31.43
CA THR A 556 -23.20 1.36 -31.02
C THR A 556 -23.09 0.86 -29.57
N GLN A 557 -24.11 1.04 -28.73
CA GLN A 557 -24.13 0.66 -27.31
C GLN A 557 -25.39 -0.17 -26.94
N SER A 558 -25.84 -1.05 -27.84
CA SER A 558 -26.96 -1.97 -27.63
C SER A 558 -26.64 -3.32 -28.25
N THR A 559 -27.09 -4.42 -27.65
CA THR A 559 -26.99 -5.77 -28.25
C THR A 559 -28.22 -6.10 -29.10
N VAL A 560 -28.11 -7.19 -29.85
CA VAL A 560 -29.24 -7.85 -30.49
C VAL A 560 -30.27 -8.25 -29.43
N ALA A 561 -31.52 -7.85 -29.64
CA ALA A 561 -32.63 -8.28 -28.79
C ALA A 561 -32.88 -9.79 -29.00
N PRO A 562 -33.16 -10.57 -27.93
CA PRO A 562 -33.41 -12.00 -28.08
C PRO A 562 -34.58 -12.27 -29.04
N PRO A 563 -34.53 -13.31 -29.89
CA PRO A 563 -35.58 -13.56 -30.90
C PRO A 563 -36.99 -13.66 -30.33
N TYR A 564 -37.16 -14.27 -29.15
CA TYR A 564 -38.46 -14.38 -28.48
C TYR A 564 -39.05 -13.02 -28.07
N SER A 565 -38.23 -11.99 -27.89
CA SER A 565 -38.65 -10.65 -27.46
C SER A 565 -39.13 -9.77 -28.62
N LEU A 566 -38.95 -10.22 -29.86
CA LEU A 566 -39.38 -9.51 -31.05
C LEU A 566 -40.77 -10.02 -31.48
N ALA A 567 -41.56 -9.13 -32.08
CA ALA A 567 -42.83 -9.54 -32.68
C ALA A 567 -42.55 -10.52 -33.85
N PRO A 568 -43.30 -11.62 -34.00
CA PRO A 568 -43.15 -12.51 -35.14
C PRO A 568 -43.51 -11.73 -36.40
N THR A 569 -42.57 -11.59 -37.32
CA THR A 569 -42.90 -11.16 -38.68
C THR A 569 -43.69 -12.29 -39.33
N THR A 570 -44.88 -11.98 -39.83
CA THR A 570 -45.74 -12.93 -40.55
C THR A 570 -44.91 -13.70 -41.59
N PRO A 571 -44.96 -15.05 -41.63
CA PRO A 571 -44.13 -15.83 -42.53
C PRO A 571 -44.53 -15.58 -43.99
N GLY A 572 -43.70 -14.80 -44.67
CA GLY A 572 -43.77 -14.54 -46.09
C GLY A 572 -42.41 -13.98 -46.49
N THR A 573 -41.59 -14.84 -47.08
CA THR A 573 -40.20 -14.62 -47.53
C THR A 573 -39.13 -14.92 -46.48
N ASP A 574 -38.35 -15.97 -46.75
CA ASP A 574 -37.17 -16.39 -46.00
C ASP A 574 -36.24 -15.20 -45.67
N PRO A 575 -35.73 -15.07 -44.43
CA PRO A 575 -34.67 -14.12 -44.14
C PRO A 575 -33.38 -14.66 -44.76
N THR A 576 -33.08 -14.21 -45.98
CA THR A 576 -31.73 -14.22 -46.52
C THR A 576 -30.84 -13.50 -45.51
N SER A 577 -29.93 -14.27 -44.92
CA SER A 577 -28.90 -13.77 -44.01
C SER A 577 -28.00 -12.81 -44.78
N THR A 578 -28.19 -11.50 -44.61
CA THR A 578 -27.20 -10.50 -45.06
C THR A 578 -26.03 -10.51 -44.08
N SER A 579 -25.13 -11.47 -44.26
CA SER A 579 -23.78 -11.41 -43.73
C SER A 579 -22.97 -10.49 -44.63
N THR A 580 -22.76 -9.23 -44.23
CA THR A 580 -21.67 -8.42 -44.78
C THR A 580 -20.36 -8.91 -44.16
N ALA A 581 -19.87 -10.04 -44.67
CA ALA A 581 -18.51 -10.50 -44.49
C ALA A 581 -17.67 -9.90 -45.62
N THR A 582 -16.82 -8.92 -45.30
CA THR A 582 -15.73 -8.53 -46.19
C THR A 582 -14.69 -9.64 -46.14
N GLY A 583 -14.71 -10.49 -47.18
CA GLY A 583 -13.78 -11.59 -47.35
C GLY A 583 -12.35 -11.13 -47.68
N GLY A 584 -11.40 -11.79 -47.04
CA GLY A 584 -10.02 -11.96 -47.50
C GLY A 584 -9.69 -13.45 -47.39
N ALA A 585 -9.35 -14.05 -48.53
CA ALA A 585 -9.42 -15.49 -48.80
C ALA A 585 -8.46 -16.41 -48.02
N THR A 586 -8.96 -17.61 -47.77
CA THR A 586 -8.36 -18.95 -47.94
C THR A 586 -6.83 -19.09 -47.98
N ALA A 587 -6.28 -19.74 -46.95
CA ALA A 587 -5.38 -20.88 -47.12
C ALA A 587 -5.35 -21.70 -45.81
N SER A 588 -5.82 -22.96 -45.87
CA SER A 588 -5.40 -23.99 -44.91
C SER A 588 -3.91 -24.26 -45.08
N PRO A 589 -3.14 -24.41 -43.99
CA PRO A 589 -1.99 -25.28 -43.99
C PRO A 589 -2.16 -26.41 -42.97
N THR A 590 -2.16 -27.61 -43.51
CA THR A 590 -1.87 -28.87 -42.85
C THR A 590 -0.62 -28.76 -41.97
N ARG A 591 -0.73 -29.27 -40.75
CA ARG A 591 0.35 -29.44 -39.77
C ARG A 591 1.44 -30.39 -40.30
N PRO A 592 2.73 -30.01 -40.27
CA PRO A 592 3.81 -30.96 -40.19
C PRO A 592 4.26 -31.13 -38.74
N GLU A 593 4.41 -32.39 -38.34
CA GLU A 593 5.19 -32.81 -37.18
C GLU A 593 6.66 -32.38 -37.33
N GLY A 594 7.32 -32.05 -36.22
CA GLY A 594 8.77 -32.03 -36.14
C GLY A 594 9.40 -30.79 -35.51
N ARG A 595 9.72 -30.93 -34.21
CA ARG A 595 11.08 -30.74 -33.68
C ARG A 595 11.59 -29.30 -33.44
N ASN A 596 11.38 -28.81 -32.21
CA ASN A 596 12.41 -28.52 -31.18
C ASN A 596 12.02 -27.35 -30.26
N ASP A 597 11.60 -27.70 -29.04
CA ASP A 597 11.77 -26.87 -27.84
C ASP A 597 13.27 -26.70 -27.54
N PRO A 598 13.70 -25.49 -27.13
CA PRO A 598 14.78 -25.33 -26.18
C PRO A 598 14.18 -24.82 -24.86
N GLY A 599 13.95 -25.72 -23.90
CA GLY A 599 13.65 -25.27 -22.54
C GLY A 599 12.87 -26.19 -21.61
N ALA A 600 12.69 -27.47 -21.90
CA ALA A 600 12.25 -28.43 -20.88
C ALA A 600 13.48 -29.07 -20.20
N THR A 601 13.72 -28.73 -18.94
CA THR A 601 14.37 -29.65 -18.00
C THR A 601 13.32 -30.12 -17.00
N ASP A 602 12.92 -31.36 -17.26
CA ASP A 602 12.25 -32.40 -16.48
C ASP A 602 12.07 -32.17 -14.96
N PRO A 603 10.86 -32.42 -14.39
CA PRO A 603 10.67 -32.57 -12.96
C PRO A 603 10.51 -34.05 -12.59
N THR A 604 11.56 -34.69 -12.08
CA THR A 604 11.39 -35.91 -11.26
C THR A 604 12.42 -36.01 -10.13
N ARG A 605 11.98 -35.73 -8.89
CA ARG A 605 11.79 -36.73 -7.81
C ARG A 605 11.58 -36.05 -6.46
N THR A 606 10.48 -36.47 -5.84
CA THR A 606 10.18 -36.45 -4.41
C THR A 606 11.35 -36.91 -3.53
N THR A 607 11.58 -36.23 -2.40
CA THR A 607 11.55 -36.79 -1.03
C THR A 607 11.88 -35.70 0.00
N GLY A 608 11.16 -35.68 1.13
CA GLY A 608 11.60 -35.01 2.34
C GLY A 608 10.51 -34.21 3.03
N SER A 609 9.60 -34.90 3.72
CA SER A 609 8.84 -34.31 4.82
C SER A 609 9.81 -33.83 5.91
N ASP A 610 10.03 -32.52 6.00
CA ASP A 610 10.51 -31.89 7.23
C ASP A 610 9.42 -30.93 7.72
N SER A 611 8.54 -31.48 8.55
CA SER A 611 7.64 -30.72 9.42
C SER A 611 8.48 -29.96 10.44
N GLY A 612 8.79 -28.71 10.12
CA GLY A 612 9.50 -27.80 11.02
C GLY A 612 9.02 -26.37 10.81
N PHE A 613 8.94 -25.61 11.91
CA PHE A 613 8.54 -24.20 12.06
C PHE A 613 9.16 -23.21 11.03
N ALA A 614 10.16 -23.65 10.27
CA ALA A 614 10.88 -22.88 9.25
C ALA A 614 10.14 -22.70 7.91
N SER A 615 9.12 -23.52 7.57
CA SER A 615 8.40 -23.42 6.28
C SER A 615 7.41 -22.25 6.20
N TRP A 616 7.15 -21.57 7.34
CA TRP A 616 6.21 -20.46 7.42
C TRP A 616 6.77 -19.13 6.91
N PHE A 617 8.09 -19.04 6.73
CA PHE A 617 8.78 -17.80 6.38
C PHE A 617 9.36 -17.90 4.96
N GLY A 618 8.78 -17.14 4.03
CA GLY A 618 9.24 -17.05 2.64
C GLY A 618 10.71 -16.58 2.47
N PRO A 619 11.24 -16.61 1.23
CA PRO A 619 12.66 -16.35 0.95
C PRO A 619 13.15 -14.98 1.44
N GLN A 620 12.29 -13.97 1.45
CA GLN A 620 12.60 -12.60 1.88
C GLN A 620 12.69 -12.46 3.41
N THR A 621 11.89 -13.22 4.16
CA THR A 621 11.95 -13.24 5.64
C THR A 621 13.17 -14.01 6.16
N ARG A 622 13.67 -15.01 5.41
CA ARG A 622 14.91 -15.73 5.75
C ARG A 622 16.12 -14.80 5.74
N THR A 623 16.20 -13.86 4.80
CA THR A 623 17.27 -12.86 4.75
C THR A 623 17.19 -11.90 5.92
N LEU A 624 15.99 -11.45 6.31
CA LEU A 624 15.78 -10.58 7.47
C LEU A 624 16.18 -11.29 8.78
N VAL A 625 15.80 -12.56 8.97
CA VAL A 625 16.18 -13.36 10.13
C VAL A 625 17.70 -13.55 10.18
N LEU A 626 18.36 -13.77 9.03
CA LEU A 626 19.82 -13.83 8.97
C LEU A 626 20.48 -12.49 9.34
N TRP A 627 19.93 -11.35 8.91
CA TRP A 627 20.43 -10.03 9.31
C TRP A 627 20.19 -9.73 10.79
N VAL A 628 19.06 -10.18 11.36
CA VAL A 628 18.78 -10.06 12.79
C VAL A 628 19.71 -10.96 13.61
N LEU A 629 19.90 -12.21 13.20
CA LEU A 629 20.85 -13.14 13.82
C LEU A 629 22.29 -12.61 13.70
N LEU A 630 22.68 -12.05 12.55
CA LEU A 630 23.97 -11.42 12.37
C LEU A 630 24.12 -10.19 13.30
N GLY A 631 23.07 -9.38 13.46
CA GLY A 631 23.03 -8.27 14.40
C GLY A 631 23.16 -8.72 15.86
N ILE A 632 22.51 -9.82 16.24
CA ILE A 632 22.62 -10.43 17.56
C ILE A 632 24.03 -10.98 17.78
N VAL A 633 24.60 -11.69 16.79
CA VAL A 633 25.97 -12.22 16.85
C VAL A 633 26.99 -11.09 16.96
N ILE A 634 26.87 -10.03 16.16
CA ILE A 634 27.73 -8.83 16.26
C ILE A 634 27.57 -8.15 17.63
N GLY A 635 26.34 -8.04 18.14
CA GLY A 635 26.08 -7.52 19.48
C GLY A 635 26.73 -8.37 20.59
N LEU A 636 26.65 -9.69 20.47
CA LEU A 636 27.22 -10.66 21.41
C LEU A 636 28.75 -10.62 21.37
N PHE A 637 29.36 -10.66 20.19
CA PHE A 637 30.81 -10.50 20.00
C PHE A 637 31.30 -9.13 20.48
N GLY A 638 30.53 -8.07 20.23
CA GLY A 638 30.79 -6.73 20.75
C GLY A 638 30.81 -6.69 22.28
N SER A 639 29.84 -7.35 22.93
CA SER A 639 29.78 -7.44 24.40
C SER A 639 30.94 -8.24 25.01
N LEU A 640 31.44 -9.27 24.32
CA LEU A 640 32.63 -10.02 24.74
C LEU A 640 33.95 -9.25 24.52
N ALA A 641 34.01 -8.39 23.51
CA ALA A 641 35.22 -7.66 23.15
C ALA A 641 35.60 -6.57 24.19
N VAL A 642 34.62 -5.96 24.86
CA VAL A 642 34.85 -4.90 25.86
C VAL A 642 35.60 -5.40 27.10
N PRO A 643 35.23 -6.51 27.78
CA PRO A 643 35.99 -7.02 28.92
C PRO A 643 37.38 -7.55 28.53
N LEU A 644 37.52 -8.12 27.33
CA LEU A 644 38.83 -8.52 26.80
C LEU A 644 39.73 -7.30 26.53
N ALA A 645 39.16 -6.21 26.01
CA ALA A 645 39.88 -4.95 25.81
C ALA A 645 40.34 -4.35 27.14
N ALA A 646 39.48 -4.33 28.17
CA ALA A 646 39.82 -3.90 29.53
C ALA A 646 41.00 -4.71 30.09
N ARG A 647 40.89 -6.05 30.05
CA ARG A 647 41.96 -6.95 30.52
C ARG A 647 43.27 -6.76 29.76
N SER A 648 43.19 -6.50 28.45
CA SER A 648 44.37 -6.23 27.62
C SER A 648 45.03 -4.89 27.97
N ARG A 649 44.25 -3.84 28.20
CA ARG A 649 44.74 -2.50 28.57
C ARG A 649 45.40 -2.51 29.94
N PHE A 650 44.74 -3.12 30.92
CA PHE A 650 45.29 -3.29 32.26
C PHE A 650 46.63 -4.04 32.24
N ARG A 651 46.69 -5.19 31.54
CA ARG A 651 47.95 -5.96 31.37
C ARG A 651 49.04 -5.17 30.66
N ARG A 652 48.68 -4.36 29.66
CA ARG A 652 49.65 -3.51 28.94
C ARG A 652 50.21 -2.42 29.86
N ARG A 653 49.35 -1.72 30.61
CA ARG A 653 49.75 -0.71 31.60
C ARG A 653 50.69 -1.31 32.63
N LEU A 654 50.36 -2.47 33.18
CA LEU A 654 51.18 -3.14 34.18
C LEU A 654 52.55 -3.61 33.64
N ARG A 655 52.61 -4.07 32.38
CA ARG A 655 53.87 -4.47 31.71
C ARG A 655 54.80 -3.30 31.38
N HIS A 656 54.25 -2.11 31.17
CA HIS A 656 55.01 -0.90 30.83
C HIS A 656 55.23 0.02 32.05
N ALA A 657 54.95 -0.45 33.26
CA ALA A 657 55.21 0.30 34.48
C ALA A 657 56.73 0.33 34.76
N PRO A 658 57.39 1.50 34.74
CA PRO A 658 58.85 1.61 34.86
C PRO A 658 59.36 1.30 36.27
N ASP A 659 58.53 1.52 37.29
CA ASP A 659 58.86 1.38 38.70
C ASP A 659 57.67 0.86 39.53
N GLU A 660 57.94 0.47 40.78
CA GLU A 660 56.94 -0.13 41.67
C GLU A 660 55.87 0.88 42.12
N SER A 661 56.22 2.17 42.20
CA SER A 661 55.26 3.24 42.51
C SER A 661 54.19 3.40 41.41
N THR A 662 54.59 3.32 40.13
CA THR A 662 53.66 3.35 38.99
C THR A 662 52.73 2.13 38.99
N ARG A 663 53.22 0.96 39.43
CA ARG A 663 52.36 -0.25 39.55
C ARG A 663 51.26 -0.05 40.58
N VAL A 664 51.58 0.51 41.74
CA VAL A 664 50.60 0.82 42.80
C VAL A 664 49.56 1.84 42.30
N GLU A 665 49.98 2.86 41.55
CA GLU A 665 49.06 3.84 40.98
C GLU A 665 48.11 3.21 39.93
N ILE A 666 48.61 2.29 39.10
CA ILE A 666 47.78 1.53 38.14
C ILE A 666 46.76 0.64 38.85
N GLU A 667 47.18 -0.06 39.93
CA GLU A 667 46.29 -0.92 40.73
C GLU A 667 45.23 -0.10 41.47
N TRP A 668 45.59 1.07 42.00
CA TRP A 668 44.64 2.02 42.60
C TRP A 668 43.63 2.53 41.58
N GLN A 669 44.08 3.00 40.42
CA GLN A 669 43.18 3.46 39.35
C GLN A 669 42.23 2.34 38.91
N ALA A 670 42.75 1.13 38.67
CA ALA A 670 41.93 -0.01 38.29
C ALA A 670 40.91 -0.40 39.39
N MET A 671 41.28 -0.31 40.67
CA MET A 671 40.36 -0.53 41.78
C MET A 671 39.24 0.52 41.77
N THR A 672 39.57 1.80 41.69
CA THR A 672 38.58 2.90 41.68
C THR A 672 37.66 2.85 40.46
N GLU A 673 38.18 2.50 39.28
CA GLU A 673 37.39 2.35 38.06
C GLU A 673 36.43 1.15 38.17
N ARG A 674 36.87 0.00 38.71
CA ARG A 674 36.00 -1.17 38.95
C ARG A 674 34.92 -0.92 40.00
N ILE A 675 35.25 -0.21 41.07
CA ILE A 675 34.29 0.19 42.10
C ILE A 675 33.31 1.24 41.55
N GLY A 676 33.79 2.14 40.69
CA GLY A 676 32.96 3.09 39.94
C GLY A 676 32.02 2.41 38.95
N ASP A 677 32.45 1.35 38.28
CA ASP A 677 31.62 0.52 37.39
C ASP A 677 30.46 -0.17 38.14
N LEU A 678 30.64 -0.42 39.43
CA LEU A 678 29.61 -0.92 40.36
C LEU A 678 28.69 0.20 40.91
N GLY A 679 28.87 1.43 40.46
CA GLY A 679 28.06 2.60 40.83
C GLY A 679 28.55 3.38 42.05
N VAL A 680 29.75 3.08 42.56
CA VAL A 680 30.29 3.73 43.76
C VAL A 680 31.44 4.66 43.36
N ILE A 681 31.12 5.93 43.13
CA ILE A 681 32.09 6.91 42.61
C ILE A 681 32.40 7.94 43.72
N PRO A 682 33.67 8.08 44.14
CA PRO A 682 34.02 9.08 45.13
C PRO A 682 33.91 10.50 44.53
N PRO A 683 33.64 11.53 45.35
CA PRO A 683 33.60 12.92 44.88
C PRO A 683 34.86 13.31 44.10
N ARG A 684 34.70 14.08 43.01
CA ARG A 684 35.82 14.53 42.19
C ARG A 684 36.78 15.40 43.04
N GLY A 685 38.08 15.09 42.97
CA GLY A 685 39.11 15.77 43.77
C GLY A 685 39.37 15.16 45.14
N SER A 686 38.75 14.03 45.49
CA SER A 686 38.98 13.34 46.78
C SER A 686 40.44 12.89 46.93
N THR A 687 41.03 13.12 48.11
CA THR A 687 42.32 12.53 48.49
C THR A 687 42.20 11.00 48.67
N PRO A 688 43.29 10.21 48.62
CA PRO A 688 43.24 8.77 48.85
C PRO A 688 42.52 8.39 50.15
N ARG A 689 42.79 9.10 51.25
CA ARG A 689 42.06 8.97 52.54
C ARG A 689 40.57 9.28 52.44
N GLN A 690 40.18 10.34 51.74
CA GLN A 690 38.77 10.69 51.54
C GLN A 690 38.04 9.65 50.71
N ALA A 691 38.67 9.16 49.63
CA ALA A 691 38.14 8.07 48.81
C ALA A 691 38.01 6.77 49.62
N GLY A 692 39.00 6.42 50.44
CA GLY A 692 38.95 5.27 51.35
C GLY A 692 37.78 5.34 52.33
N ARG A 693 37.62 6.47 53.04
CA ARG A 693 36.48 6.67 53.96
C ARG A 693 35.13 6.62 53.22
N PHE A 694 35.08 7.15 52.01
CA PHE A 694 33.89 7.09 51.16
C PHE A 694 33.54 5.64 50.82
N TYR A 695 34.50 4.84 50.33
CA TYR A 695 34.26 3.44 49.99
C TYR A 695 33.89 2.59 51.21
N GLN A 696 34.52 2.81 52.36
CA GLN A 696 34.18 2.12 53.60
C GLN A 696 32.71 2.34 53.98
N ARG A 697 32.25 3.61 53.95
CA ARG A 697 30.88 3.98 54.31
C ARG A 697 29.86 3.52 53.27
N GLU A 698 30.15 3.75 51.99
CA GLU A 698 29.19 3.53 50.90
C GLU A 698 29.04 2.05 50.52
N ALA A 699 30.08 1.24 50.76
CA ALA A 699 30.07 -0.19 50.46
C ALA A 699 29.96 -1.09 51.70
N TYR A 700 29.72 -0.53 52.89
CA TYR A 700 29.54 -1.25 54.16
C TYR A 700 30.64 -2.31 54.39
N LEU A 701 31.91 -1.90 54.23
CA LEU A 701 33.06 -2.80 54.40
C LEU A 701 33.33 -3.04 55.89
N GLU A 702 33.46 -4.31 56.29
CA GLU A 702 33.66 -4.72 57.69
C GLU A 702 34.90 -5.63 57.85
N GLY A 703 35.47 -5.66 59.06
CA GLY A 703 36.57 -6.55 59.43
C GLY A 703 37.76 -6.52 58.45
N GLU A 704 38.09 -7.67 57.88
CA GLU A 704 39.21 -7.88 56.96
C GLU A 704 39.15 -6.95 55.73
N GLN A 705 37.97 -6.61 55.23
CA GLN A 705 37.82 -5.80 54.02
C GLN A 705 38.15 -4.34 54.29
N THR A 706 37.84 -3.85 55.50
CA THR A 706 38.24 -2.53 55.97
C THR A 706 39.76 -2.46 56.11
N GLU A 707 40.40 -3.48 56.67
CA GLU A 707 41.86 -3.51 56.81
C GLU A 707 42.56 -3.58 55.45
N ALA A 708 42.05 -4.38 54.51
CA ALA A 708 42.54 -4.41 53.14
C ALA A 708 42.45 -3.02 52.48
N LEU A 709 41.32 -2.32 52.64
CA LEU A 709 41.17 -0.96 52.12
C LEU A 709 42.16 0.03 52.78
N ARG A 710 42.41 -0.08 54.09
CA ARG A 710 43.41 0.75 54.77
C ARG A 710 44.83 0.49 54.25
N ARG A 711 45.21 -0.77 54.02
CA ARG A 711 46.50 -1.14 53.41
C ARG A 711 46.64 -0.59 51.99
N VAL A 712 45.58 -0.66 51.17
CA VAL A 712 45.56 -0.05 49.83
C VAL A 712 45.78 1.46 49.91
N VAL A 713 45.02 2.16 50.76
CA VAL A 713 45.14 3.62 50.92
C VAL A 713 46.53 4.00 51.42
N SER A 714 47.06 3.28 52.41
CA SER A 714 48.41 3.51 52.93
C SER A 714 49.47 3.27 51.85
N GLY A 715 49.35 2.20 51.07
CA GLY A 715 50.29 1.88 49.99
C GLY A 715 50.33 2.96 48.91
N VAL A 716 49.17 3.53 48.56
CA VAL A 716 49.07 4.66 47.61
C VAL A 716 49.61 5.97 48.21
N GLU A 717 49.42 6.20 49.50
CA GLU A 717 50.02 7.36 50.17
C GLU A 717 51.54 7.24 50.23
N THR A 718 52.06 6.07 50.59
CA THR A 718 53.50 5.79 50.57
C THR A 718 54.05 5.94 49.16
N SER A 719 53.37 5.43 48.12
CA SER A 719 53.85 5.57 46.74
C SER A 719 53.87 7.02 46.24
N ARG A 720 53.03 7.91 46.77
CA ARG A 720 52.92 9.32 46.35
C ARG A 720 53.78 10.28 47.17
N TYR A 721 54.05 9.97 48.45
CA TYR A 721 54.62 10.92 49.40
C TYR A 721 55.91 10.43 50.07
N ALA A 722 56.35 9.18 49.87
CA ALA A 722 57.60 8.70 50.46
C ALA A 722 58.84 9.21 49.70
N PRO A 723 60.00 9.33 50.38
CA PRO A 723 61.26 9.68 49.73
C PRO A 723 61.64 8.72 48.60
N PRO A 724 62.30 9.19 47.52
CA PRO A 724 62.79 8.35 46.44
C PRO A 724 63.65 7.19 46.97
N GLY A 725 63.35 5.95 46.56
CA GLY A 725 64.05 4.74 47.02
C GLY A 725 63.38 3.98 48.17
N SER A 726 62.24 4.46 48.69
CA SER A 726 61.45 3.74 49.70
C SER A 726 60.82 2.47 49.10
N THR A 727 60.77 1.37 49.87
CA THR A 727 60.08 0.15 49.47
C THR A 727 58.56 0.37 49.49
N VAL A 728 57.89 0.04 48.38
CA VAL A 728 56.44 0.21 48.24
C VAL A 728 55.77 -1.15 48.43
N THR A 729 54.70 -1.21 49.23
CA THR A 729 53.96 -2.46 49.48
C THR A 729 53.13 -2.87 48.27
N ASP A 730 53.16 -4.16 47.90
CA ASP A 730 52.26 -4.69 46.87
C ASP A 730 50.81 -4.73 47.39
N ILE A 731 49.94 -3.93 46.77
CA ILE A 731 48.53 -3.79 47.14
C ILE A 731 47.59 -4.71 46.34
N ARG A 732 48.10 -5.55 45.42
CA ARG A 732 47.27 -6.28 44.44
C ARG A 732 46.26 -7.25 45.06
N VAL A 733 46.62 -7.93 46.15
CA VAL A 733 45.72 -8.86 46.84
C VAL A 733 44.63 -8.08 47.58
N ASP A 734 45.02 -6.96 48.19
CA ASP A 734 44.10 -6.11 48.93
C ASP A 734 43.11 -5.39 48.00
N THR A 735 43.54 -4.89 46.84
CA THR A 735 42.63 -4.29 45.84
C THR A 735 41.58 -5.28 45.35
N GLN A 736 41.95 -6.55 45.12
CA GLN A 736 41.01 -7.60 44.72
C GLN A 736 40.01 -7.92 45.84
N THR A 737 40.48 -7.95 47.09
CA THR A 737 39.64 -8.19 48.27
C THR A 737 38.58 -7.10 48.41
N VAL A 738 38.97 -5.82 48.26
CA VAL A 738 38.05 -4.69 48.30
C VAL A 738 37.04 -4.75 47.15
N VAL A 739 37.48 -4.95 45.90
CA VAL A 739 36.55 -5.03 44.74
C VAL A 739 35.56 -6.19 44.90
N LYS A 740 36.02 -7.35 45.39
CA LYS A 740 35.16 -8.51 45.62
C LYS A 740 34.11 -8.21 46.69
N ALA A 741 34.51 -7.58 47.80
CA ALA A 741 33.61 -7.18 48.88
C ALA A 741 32.54 -6.19 48.38
N VAL A 742 32.96 -5.12 47.68
CA VAL A 742 32.05 -4.13 47.09
C VAL A 742 31.09 -4.79 46.09
N SER A 743 31.57 -5.73 45.27
CA SER A 743 30.72 -6.44 44.30
C SER A 743 29.68 -7.36 44.94
N GLY A 744 29.98 -7.91 46.12
CA GLY A 744 29.11 -8.86 46.83
C GLY A 744 27.81 -8.25 47.35
N VAL A 745 27.86 -6.97 47.72
CA VAL A 745 26.73 -6.23 48.32
C VAL A 745 25.85 -5.55 47.25
N ARG A 746 26.25 -5.59 45.97
CA ARG A 746 25.57 -4.87 44.87
C ARG A 746 24.56 -5.74 44.13
N ARG A 747 23.56 -5.09 43.52
CA ARG A 747 22.49 -5.75 42.77
C ARG A 747 23.05 -6.52 41.58
N ARG A 748 22.41 -7.63 41.20
CA ARG A 748 22.81 -8.46 40.04
C ARG A 748 22.97 -7.66 38.74
N LYS A 749 22.11 -6.65 38.52
CA LYS A 749 22.16 -5.79 37.33
C LYS A 749 23.46 -4.97 37.26
N ASP A 750 23.92 -4.41 38.37
CA ASP A 750 25.13 -3.57 38.42
C ASP A 750 26.38 -4.43 38.25
N ARG A 751 26.37 -5.64 38.81
CA ARG A 751 27.44 -6.64 38.62
C ARG A 751 27.56 -7.07 37.15
N LEU A 752 26.44 -7.36 36.49
CA LEU A 752 26.43 -7.71 35.06
C LEU A 752 26.92 -6.54 34.21
N ARG A 753 26.43 -5.32 34.47
CA ARG A 753 26.89 -4.12 33.75
C ARG A 753 28.40 -3.89 33.91
N ALA A 754 28.92 -3.96 35.13
CA ALA A 754 30.35 -3.79 35.41
C ALA A 754 31.21 -4.87 34.74
N THR A 755 30.69 -6.11 34.63
CA THR A 755 31.42 -7.23 34.01
C THR A 755 31.47 -7.11 32.49
N TRP A 756 30.35 -6.76 31.86
CA TRP A 756 30.22 -6.74 30.39
C TRP A 756 30.61 -5.39 29.77
N TRP A 757 30.52 -4.30 30.53
CA TRP A 757 30.83 -2.94 30.08
C TRP A 757 31.76 -2.18 31.04
N PRO A 758 32.98 -2.69 31.32
CA PRO A 758 33.94 -1.99 32.17
C PRO A 758 34.44 -0.68 31.55
N THR A 759 34.63 0.35 32.37
CA THR A 759 35.10 1.68 31.92
C THR A 759 36.46 1.61 31.22
N GLU A 760 37.39 0.79 31.71
CA GLU A 760 38.70 0.56 31.06
C GLU A 760 38.57 0.06 29.61
N GLY A 761 37.60 -0.84 29.37
CA GLY A 761 37.37 -1.42 28.05
C GLY A 761 36.76 -0.42 27.07
N LEU A 762 35.85 0.43 27.57
CA LEU A 762 35.27 1.51 26.79
C LEU A 762 36.30 2.58 26.41
N LEU A 763 37.21 2.92 27.32
CA LEU A 763 38.31 3.85 27.06
C LEU A 763 39.29 3.30 26.02
N GLU A 764 39.69 2.02 26.14
CA GLU A 764 40.53 1.36 25.13
C GLU A 764 39.88 1.38 23.75
N TRP A 765 38.58 1.09 23.68
CA TRP A 765 37.85 1.08 22.42
C TRP A 765 37.78 2.48 21.80
N ARG A 766 37.57 3.53 22.61
CA ARG A 766 37.60 4.93 22.18
C ARG A 766 38.98 5.32 21.64
N ASP A 767 40.04 4.95 22.35
CA ASP A 767 41.43 5.26 21.97
C ASP A 767 41.83 4.54 20.66
N ARG A 768 41.46 3.26 20.51
CA ARG A 768 41.68 2.48 19.27
C ARG A 768 40.87 3.03 18.10
N ARG A 769 39.61 3.42 18.31
CA ARG A 769 38.80 4.07 17.28
C ARG A 769 39.44 5.38 16.82
N ALA A 770 39.99 6.17 17.74
CA ALA A 770 40.73 7.38 17.40
C ALA A 770 42.07 7.09 16.69
N ALA A 771 42.75 5.99 17.01
CA ALA A 771 43.96 5.55 16.31
C ALA A 771 43.67 5.09 14.87
N VAL A 772 42.63 4.28 14.66
CA VAL A 772 42.16 3.85 13.33
C VAL A 772 41.73 5.06 12.49
N ALA A 773 40.96 5.98 13.08
CA ALA A 773 40.55 7.22 12.39
C ALA A 773 41.76 8.09 11.98
N ARG A 774 42.84 8.12 12.77
CA ARG A 774 44.09 8.81 12.43
C ARG A 774 44.87 8.09 11.32
N LEU A 775 44.88 6.76 11.32
CA LEU A 775 45.57 5.96 10.31
C LEU A 775 44.92 6.09 8.92
N VAL A 776 43.59 6.23 8.89
CA VAL A 776 42.81 6.52 7.67
C VAL A 776 42.99 7.96 7.19
N ARG A 777 43.25 8.92 8.09
CA ARG A 777 43.51 10.33 7.73
C ARG A 777 44.94 10.61 7.25
N ARG A 778 45.94 9.88 7.76
CA ARG A 778 47.35 10.05 7.35
C ARG A 778 47.62 10.06 5.84
N PRO A 779 47.02 9.20 4.99
CA PRO A 779 47.21 9.28 3.54
C PRO A 779 46.51 10.49 2.90
N LEU A 780 45.37 10.94 3.47
CA LEU A 780 44.66 12.15 3.02
C LEU A 780 45.42 13.43 3.35
N ASP A 781 45.98 13.50 4.57
CA ASP A 781 46.78 14.64 5.02
C ASP A 781 48.10 14.70 4.21
N ARG A 782 48.77 13.55 3.95
CA ARG A 782 49.94 13.50 3.06
C ARG A 782 49.64 13.90 1.62
N PHE A 783 48.44 13.60 1.12
CA PHE A 783 48.04 14.01 -0.22
C PHE A 783 47.75 15.51 -0.29
N GLN A 784 47.20 16.10 0.79
CA GLN A 784 47.03 17.54 0.92
C GLN A 784 48.37 18.27 1.04
N ASP A 785 49.28 17.79 1.90
CA ASP A 785 50.64 18.35 2.05
C ASP A 785 51.43 18.25 0.73
N TRP A 786 51.34 17.14 0.00
CA TRP A 786 51.95 16.98 -1.33
C TRP A 786 51.36 17.96 -2.36
N ARG A 787 50.04 18.18 -2.32
CA ARG A 787 49.34 19.07 -3.25
C ARG A 787 49.66 20.53 -2.97
N ASP A 788 49.78 20.90 -1.70
CA ASP A 788 50.07 22.27 -1.28
C ASP A 788 51.57 22.59 -1.50
N ALA A 789 52.48 21.63 -1.26
CA ALA A 789 53.90 21.76 -1.66
C ALA A 789 54.11 21.89 -3.19
N ARG A 790 53.21 21.32 -4.01
CA ARG A 790 53.22 21.50 -5.48
C ARG A 790 52.68 22.85 -5.94
N ARG A 791 51.89 23.52 -5.11
CA ARG A 791 51.39 24.88 -5.38
C ARG A 791 52.47 25.92 -5.14
N ASP A 792 53.25 25.77 -4.07
CA ASP A 792 54.34 26.70 -3.74
C ASP A 792 55.56 26.57 -4.67
N TYR A 793 55.67 25.48 -5.42
CA TYR A 793 56.71 25.30 -6.45
C TYR A 793 56.32 25.89 -7.82
N ARG A 794 55.08 26.36 -7.97
CA ARG A 794 54.53 26.94 -9.22
C ARG A 794 54.14 28.42 -9.08
N ALA A 795 54.35 29.00 -7.90
CA ALA A 795 54.41 30.44 -7.67
C ALA A 795 55.89 30.83 -7.59
#